data_AF-D0LVZ1-F1
#
_entry.id   AF-D0LVZ1-F1
#
_cell.length_a   1.000
_cell.length_b   1.000
_cell.length_c   1.000
_cell.angle_alpha   90.00
_cell.angle_beta   90.00
_cell.angle_gamma   90.00
#
_symmetry.space_group_name_H-M   'P 1'
#
loop_
_entity.id
_entity.type
_entity.pdbx_description
1 polymer ?
#
loop_
_entity_poly.entity_id
_entity_poly.type
_entity_poly.pdbx_seq_one_letter_code
_entity_poly.pdbx_strand_id
1 'polypeptide(L)'
;MLRKRTRKIGGRALGAWRPALAVAVLGSAAGCGYEAAGSFDDKAGALLARSFEVEDGARSGTLNRAWGAIFDSAGDQVCWSGINMAGVANASVRYSNGEGFDDRVQLTYNGAALATVDLPNCIANGAWEGDCGDVLAEFAPQSGSGTVCLVTSGPGWNGALNRLELDAACEGSSCGGGGGDAIIIRANRGQGYLRLSGDGYLNWTGGDAASAEVFEKVEASGTRFKLRAQSTGNFVRFDAADDLVANASQSQATTFDASACASPFVSLQALDDGDGANFVATEDTGRLRARTPYCDPNDAAAWEKFELFAAGDPPTDPPPTDPPPTDPPPGQDPGAIVALFNQSTPREPAVFVDTGSALITRFADRGRDRHARESSFASYEHYLTWYWEDRTAEVTITDTVGRGGSEIRFDVVTQHKLGAREMRMGFRGINTVAEYCDNSPLIPAYPDGSEMSLGDYANSPPDGLHYYFKVVRQHFTPITCTISALSPGQKIEIEMSQFLDAPPNGRANYYGTTYLYVVGQGMMPWEGTGELANNNPGGMYGVPADSMPIPVGARLGGQTTTHRNESAEPDNLFMQMATNLAPQNGQRFVLGRRVLHTDFVNGEHDEPGNPAWSQQSGKGGPLLINRTCNSCHTKNARALPVAPGQPLDKWVFKVADANGNPHPQVGAVLQTSSTGGASEGGVTIASYSQSNGLRSPNYAFSGVNPARFSARISPQLVGMGLLEAIPESAILALADPNDANGDGVSGRANVVNDTAGVTRLGRFGWKAGMPDLRHQVASALRTDMGVLSSVYSTPDCGSSQGNCGPNGAELSDADLANLVIYTSLLGVQPQTFHDDAQVRSGADVFQRIGCASCHTPSFQTSQFAPLAELRSQTIRPYTDLLLHDMGSGLADNLGEGQASGSEWRTPPLWGIGKTRDMHGGQEAYLHDGRARTLEEAIRWHGGEGQGANDRFQALSAGERAALIAFLRSL
;
A
#
# COMPACT_ATOMS: atom_id res chain seq x y z
N MET A 1 -44.12 40.56 -12.52
CA MET A 1 -43.91 41.76 -13.36
C MET A 1 -42.71 42.54 -12.83
N LEU A 2 -41.99 43.16 -13.76
CA LEU A 2 -40.68 43.81 -13.66
C LEU A 2 -40.50 44.91 -12.58
N ARG A 3 -39.21 45.05 -12.18
CA ARG A 3 -38.38 46.28 -12.14
C ARG A 3 -38.13 47.02 -10.80
N LYS A 4 -36.83 46.99 -10.46
CA LYS A 4 -35.85 48.10 -10.39
C LYS A 4 -35.74 49.01 -9.14
N ARG A 5 -34.47 49.02 -8.68
CA ARG A 5 -33.54 50.17 -8.48
C ARG A 5 -33.60 50.98 -7.17
N THR A 6 -32.62 50.66 -6.32
CA THR A 6 -31.48 51.50 -5.87
C THR A 6 -31.68 52.96 -5.40
N ARG A 7 -31.10 53.19 -4.20
CA ARG A 7 -30.08 54.20 -3.78
C ARG A 7 -30.55 55.36 -2.88
N LYS A 8 -30.07 55.39 -1.61
CA LYS A 8 -29.07 56.33 -1.01
C LYS A 8 -29.28 56.63 0.50
N ILE A 9 -28.19 56.39 1.26
CA ILE A 9 -27.47 57.27 2.23
C ILE A 9 -28.11 57.66 3.58
N GLY A 10 -27.38 57.31 4.65
CA GLY A 10 -26.85 58.30 5.63
C GLY A 10 -27.14 58.06 7.11
N GLY A 11 -26.10 58.08 7.96
CA GLY A 11 -26.25 58.42 9.39
C GLY A 11 -25.24 57.81 10.37
N ARG A 12 -24.34 58.66 10.89
CA ARG A 12 -23.30 58.40 11.91
C ARG A 12 -23.85 58.23 13.34
N ALA A 13 -23.07 57.57 14.20
CA ALA A 13 -22.34 58.15 15.35
C ALA A 13 -22.39 57.27 16.61
N LEU A 14 -21.23 57.05 17.25
CA LEU A 14 -21.09 56.80 18.70
C LEU A 14 -19.67 57.18 19.12
N GLY A 15 -19.57 57.87 20.25
CA GLY A 15 -18.31 58.26 20.89
C GLY A 15 -18.02 57.47 22.16
N ALA A 16 -16.79 57.55 22.66
CA ALA A 16 -16.43 58.03 24.00
C ALA A 16 -15.08 57.48 24.52
N TRP A 17 -14.21 58.42 24.90
CA TRP A 17 -13.35 58.46 26.10
C TRP A 17 -12.19 57.44 26.32
N ARG A 18 -10.96 58.00 26.36
CA ARG A 18 -9.75 57.53 27.08
C ARG A 18 -9.46 58.45 28.27
N PRO A 19 -8.63 58.09 29.27
CA PRO A 19 -7.20 58.50 29.26
C PRO A 19 -6.22 57.48 29.92
N ALA A 20 -5.00 57.27 29.37
CA ALA A 20 -3.67 57.84 29.76
C ALA A 20 -2.93 57.00 30.84
N LEU A 21 -1.60 56.84 30.96
CA LEU A 21 -0.33 57.31 30.36
C LEU A 21 0.77 56.36 30.92
N ALA A 22 1.85 55.91 30.24
CA ALA A 22 3.15 56.57 30.02
C ALA A 22 4.03 55.60 29.18
N VAL A 23 4.57 55.93 27.98
CA VAL A 23 5.77 56.72 27.60
C VAL A 23 7.13 56.05 27.92
N ALA A 24 7.81 55.53 26.88
CA ALA A 24 9.09 56.07 26.34
C ALA A 24 9.48 55.32 25.04
N VAL A 25 9.37 55.90 23.83
CA VAL A 25 10.24 56.79 23.00
C VAL A 25 11.25 56.07 22.09
N LEU A 26 11.19 56.46 20.79
CA LEU A 26 12.15 56.44 19.66
C LEU A 26 11.84 55.34 18.61
N GLY A 27 11.56 55.60 17.33
CA GLY A 27 11.38 56.78 16.47
C GLY A 27 11.02 56.26 15.05
N SER A 28 9.88 56.68 14.45
CA SER A 28 9.75 57.44 13.18
C SER A 28 10.41 56.81 11.93
N ALA A 29 9.78 56.67 10.76
CA ALA A 29 8.47 57.07 10.24
C ALA A 29 8.23 56.43 8.84
N ALA A 30 6.94 56.30 8.48
CA ALA A 30 6.30 56.35 7.14
C ALA A 30 6.88 55.48 5.99
N GLY A 31 6.12 54.66 5.27
CA GLY A 31 4.68 54.68 5.00
C GLY A 31 4.46 54.86 3.49
N CYS A 32 4.12 53.76 2.80
CA CYS A 32 3.27 53.72 1.60
C CYS A 32 2.92 52.25 1.35
N GLY A 33 1.70 51.86 1.69
CA GLY A 33 1.13 50.55 1.41
C GLY A 33 0.39 50.53 0.08
N TYR A 34 0.47 49.39 -0.59
CA TYR A 34 -0.60 48.84 -1.43
C TYR A 34 -0.68 47.34 -1.11
N GLU A 35 -1.90 46.88 -0.82
CA GLU A 35 -2.26 45.50 -0.52
C GLU A 35 -2.11 44.61 -1.76
N ALA A 36 -1.53 43.41 -1.59
CA ALA A 36 -1.87 42.24 -2.38
C ALA A 36 -1.67 40.99 -1.51
N ALA A 37 -2.73 40.21 -1.37
CA ALA A 37 -2.79 38.94 -0.65
C ALA A 37 -2.03 37.83 -1.39
N GLY A 38 -1.43 36.90 -0.63
CA GLY A 38 -0.85 35.66 -1.14
C GLY A 38 0.22 35.09 -0.22
N SER A 39 -0.17 34.23 0.71
CA SER A 39 0.75 33.38 1.48
C SER A 39 1.33 32.31 0.57
N PHE A 40 2.66 32.30 0.39
CA PHE A 40 3.39 31.14 -0.13
C PHE A 40 3.67 30.19 1.05
N ASP A 41 3.26 28.94 0.87
CA ASP A 41 3.37 27.84 1.82
C ASP A 41 4.55 26.95 1.39
N ASP A 42 5.45 26.64 2.33
CA ASP A 42 6.68 25.88 2.12
C ASP A 42 6.40 24.42 1.75
N LYS A 43 6.62 24.05 0.49
CA LYS A 43 6.66 22.64 0.02
C LYS A 43 7.73 22.43 -1.05
N ALA A 44 8.95 22.09 -0.62
CA ALA A 44 9.94 21.43 -1.48
C ALA A 44 10.92 20.64 -0.60
N GLY A 45 10.60 19.37 -0.35
CA GLY A 45 11.39 18.51 0.53
C GLY A 45 11.13 17.03 0.28
N ALA A 46 11.19 16.59 -0.98
CA ALA A 46 11.29 15.18 -1.32
C ALA A 46 11.79 15.04 -2.76
N LEU A 47 13.02 14.56 -2.95
CA LEU A 47 13.46 13.62 -4.00
C LEU A 47 15.00 13.56 -4.05
N LEU A 48 15.50 12.39 -4.45
CA LEU A 48 16.89 11.98 -4.75
C LEU A 48 17.62 11.18 -3.65
N ALA A 49 17.72 9.86 -3.89
CA ALA A 49 18.73 8.99 -3.31
C ALA A 49 19.33 8.10 -4.42
N ARG A 50 20.61 8.28 -4.73
CA ARG A 50 21.47 7.29 -5.39
C ARG A 50 22.82 7.25 -4.67
N SER A 51 23.37 6.05 -4.50
CA SER A 51 24.70 5.77 -3.93
C SER A 51 25.77 5.81 -5.02
N PHE A 52 26.96 6.35 -4.70
CA PHE A 52 28.15 6.31 -5.55
C PHE A 52 29.31 5.62 -4.81
N GLU A 53 30.03 4.74 -5.49
CA GLU A 53 31.32 4.18 -5.05
C GLU A 53 32.45 4.87 -5.82
N VAL A 54 33.57 5.16 -5.14
CA VAL A 54 34.80 5.71 -5.73
C VAL A 54 35.91 4.69 -5.53
N GLU A 55 36.53 4.21 -6.61
CA GLU A 55 37.77 3.44 -6.57
C GLU A 55 38.98 4.34 -6.81
N ASP A 56 39.86 4.48 -5.82
CA ASP A 56 41.32 4.40 -6.03
C ASP A 56 42.04 4.06 -4.70
N GLY A 57 43.15 3.33 -4.82
CA GLY A 57 43.84 2.60 -3.78
C GLY A 57 44.36 3.45 -2.62
N ALA A 58 44.24 2.85 -1.43
CA ALA A 58 44.77 3.32 -0.15
C ALA A 58 43.97 4.41 0.60
N ARG A 59 42.66 4.19 0.78
CA ARG A 59 41.88 4.31 2.05
C ARG A 59 40.39 4.15 1.75
N SER A 60 39.74 3.17 2.36
CA SER A 60 38.29 2.95 2.28
C SER A 60 37.55 3.87 3.27
N GLY A 61 36.60 4.67 2.78
CA GLY A 61 35.64 5.40 3.60
C GLY A 61 34.28 5.47 2.90
N THR A 62 33.23 4.98 3.57
CA THR A 62 31.85 5.06 3.09
C THR A 62 31.28 6.46 3.33
N LEU A 63 30.77 7.13 2.30
CA LEU A 63 29.88 8.28 2.47
C LEU A 63 28.51 7.78 2.95
N ASN A 64 28.42 7.51 4.25
CA ASN A 64 27.16 7.16 4.90
C ASN A 64 26.29 8.42 5.10
N ARG A 65 24.98 8.25 4.88
CA ARG A 65 23.92 9.27 4.93
C ARG A 65 24.04 10.27 6.09
N ALA A 66 23.73 11.55 5.78
CA ALA A 66 23.02 12.55 6.61
C ALA A 66 23.65 13.95 6.58
N TRP A 67 23.83 14.59 5.41
CA TRP A 67 24.20 16.01 5.37
C TRP A 67 23.48 16.67 4.19
N GLY A 68 22.28 17.19 4.45
CA GLY A 68 21.52 17.96 3.48
C GLY A 68 22.29 19.21 3.08
N ALA A 69 22.32 19.53 1.80
CA ALA A 69 22.65 20.88 1.37
C ALA A 69 21.60 21.83 1.95
N ILE A 70 22.03 22.84 2.68
CA ILE A 70 21.15 23.89 3.18
C ILE A 70 21.33 25.08 2.24
N PHE A 71 20.27 25.46 1.55
CA PHE A 71 20.17 26.78 0.93
C PHE A 71 19.95 27.78 2.06
N ASP A 72 20.67 28.91 2.03
CA ASP A 72 20.30 30.00 2.92
C ASP A 72 18.90 30.54 2.55
N SER A 73 18.34 31.39 3.41
CA SER A 73 16.98 31.93 3.23
C SER A 73 16.79 32.78 1.97
N ALA A 74 17.86 33.09 1.23
CA ALA A 74 17.83 33.87 0.00
C ALA A 74 18.13 33.02 -1.26
N GLY A 75 18.62 31.78 -1.11
CA GLY A 75 18.78 30.80 -2.19
C GLY A 75 20.04 30.97 -3.03
N ASP A 76 20.97 31.82 -2.60
CA ASP A 76 22.18 32.26 -3.31
C ASP A 76 23.49 31.67 -2.74
N GLN A 77 23.38 30.78 -1.75
CA GLN A 77 24.51 30.00 -1.23
C GLN A 77 24.17 28.52 -1.11
N VAL A 78 25.13 27.67 -1.46
CA VAL A 78 25.08 26.23 -1.20
C VAL A 78 26.20 25.88 -0.23
N CYS A 79 25.81 25.42 0.97
CA CYS A 79 26.75 25.08 2.03
C CYS A 79 26.66 23.59 2.42
N TRP A 80 27.82 22.99 2.64
CA TRP A 80 27.97 21.65 3.19
C TRP A 80 28.68 21.73 4.54
N SER A 81 28.09 21.15 5.57
CA SER A 81 28.68 21.06 6.92
C SER A 81 29.16 19.63 7.21
N GLY A 82 30.04 19.47 8.21
CA GLY A 82 30.48 18.16 8.68
C GLY A 82 31.66 17.55 7.92
N ILE A 83 32.30 18.31 7.02
CA ILE A 83 33.46 17.84 6.28
C ILE A 83 34.67 17.83 7.21
N ASN A 84 35.35 16.68 7.32
CA ASN A 84 36.59 16.59 8.09
C ASN A 84 37.73 17.29 7.34
N MET A 85 37.98 18.55 7.68
CA MET A 85 39.01 19.40 7.06
C MET A 85 40.39 19.25 7.75
N ALA A 86 40.57 18.27 8.64
CA ALA A 86 41.83 18.09 9.37
C ALA A 86 42.98 17.73 8.40
N GLY A 87 43.95 18.64 8.26
CA GLY A 87 45.13 18.46 7.41
C GLY A 87 45.01 19.00 5.98
N VAL A 88 43.91 19.68 5.63
CA VAL A 88 43.74 20.34 4.33
C VAL A 88 44.47 21.69 4.35
N ALA A 89 45.55 21.82 3.59
CA ALA A 89 46.38 23.03 3.57
C ALA A 89 45.90 24.09 2.57
N ASN A 90 45.26 23.68 1.46
CA ASN A 90 44.65 24.54 0.45
C ASN A 90 43.56 23.74 -0.30
N ALA A 91 42.48 24.41 -0.70
CA ALA A 91 41.49 23.91 -1.66
C ALA A 91 41.28 25.00 -2.71
N SER A 92 41.26 24.66 -4.00
CA SER A 92 41.05 25.63 -5.09
C SER A 92 40.00 25.11 -6.05
N VAL A 93 39.09 25.98 -6.48
CA VAL A 93 38.17 25.73 -7.58
C VAL A 93 38.79 26.35 -8.85
N ARG A 94 38.82 25.60 -9.95
CA ARG A 94 39.19 26.13 -11.27
C ARG A 94 38.05 25.84 -12.24
N TYR A 95 37.71 26.84 -13.03
CA TYR A 95 36.88 26.74 -14.22
C TYR A 95 37.82 26.91 -15.42
N SER A 96 37.58 26.20 -16.53
CA SER A 96 38.34 26.44 -17.76
C SER A 96 37.41 26.93 -18.86
N ASN A 97 37.58 28.19 -19.27
CA ASN A 97 36.96 28.71 -20.48
C ASN A 97 37.73 28.16 -21.69
N GLY A 98 37.26 27.06 -22.27
CA GLY A 98 37.81 26.46 -23.48
C GLY A 98 36.70 25.77 -24.25
N GLU A 99 36.43 26.28 -25.45
CA GLU A 99 35.32 25.88 -26.31
C GLU A 99 35.15 24.36 -26.47
N GLY A 100 34.04 23.84 -25.93
CA GLY A 100 33.61 22.46 -26.11
C GLY A 100 33.16 21.83 -24.79
N PHE A 101 31.85 21.58 -24.68
CA PHE A 101 31.15 20.68 -23.75
C PHE A 101 32.04 20.00 -22.68
N ASP A 102 32.14 20.61 -21.49
CA ASP A 102 32.37 19.96 -20.16
C ASP A 102 32.94 20.98 -19.16
N ASP A 103 32.07 21.72 -18.45
CA ASP A 103 32.51 22.52 -17.29
C ASP A 103 32.63 21.60 -16.06
N ARG A 104 33.80 21.56 -15.40
CA ARG A 104 34.06 20.66 -14.26
C ARG A 104 34.66 21.40 -13.06
N VAL A 105 34.28 21.00 -11.85
CA VAL A 105 34.86 21.44 -10.57
C VAL A 105 35.73 20.33 -10.02
N GLN A 106 37.02 20.62 -9.77
CA GLN A 106 37.97 19.63 -9.28
C GLN A 106 38.45 19.99 -7.86
N LEU A 107 38.27 19.08 -6.91
CA LEU A 107 38.81 19.19 -5.55
C LEU A 107 40.16 18.47 -5.50
N THR A 108 41.20 19.09 -4.91
CA THR A 108 42.55 18.49 -4.84
C THR A 108 43.13 18.50 -3.43
N TYR A 109 43.98 17.51 -3.12
CA TYR A 109 44.75 17.37 -1.89
C TYR A 109 46.21 17.03 -2.21
N ASN A 110 47.16 17.89 -1.79
CA ASN A 110 48.59 17.76 -2.10
C ASN A 110 48.89 17.52 -3.59
N GLY A 111 48.10 18.12 -4.48
CA GLY A 111 48.24 17.98 -5.93
C GLY A 111 47.56 16.76 -6.55
N ALA A 112 46.90 15.91 -5.75
CA ALA A 112 46.08 14.79 -6.25
C ALA A 112 44.59 15.16 -6.24
N ALA A 113 43.84 14.79 -7.27
CA ALA A 113 42.39 15.03 -7.33
C ALA A 113 41.65 14.10 -6.36
N LEU A 114 40.79 14.69 -5.52
CA LEU A 114 39.94 13.99 -4.56
C LEU A 114 38.55 13.68 -5.12
N ALA A 115 38.00 14.60 -5.91
CA ALA A 115 36.71 14.45 -6.58
C ALA A 115 36.63 15.42 -7.75
N THR A 116 35.90 15.02 -8.79
CA THR A 116 35.53 15.88 -9.93
C THR A 116 34.01 15.92 -10.01
N VAL A 117 33.45 17.11 -10.12
CA VAL A 117 32.00 17.33 -10.25
C VAL A 117 31.76 18.00 -11.58
N ASP A 118 31.01 17.34 -12.45
CA ASP A 118 30.61 17.90 -13.74
C ASP A 118 29.45 18.88 -13.53
N LEU A 119 29.53 20.08 -14.12
CA LEU A 119 28.47 21.08 -14.08
C LEU A 119 27.60 20.95 -15.34
N PRO A 120 26.26 21.10 -15.24
CA PRO A 120 25.40 21.09 -16.42
C PRO A 120 25.63 22.33 -17.29
N ASN A 121 25.95 22.09 -18.57
CA ASN A 121 26.03 23.01 -19.70
C ASN A 121 25.43 24.43 -19.52
N CYS A 122 26.29 25.46 -19.62
CA CYS A 122 25.86 26.81 -19.98
C CYS A 122 25.56 26.85 -21.50
N ILE A 123 24.29 26.81 -21.93
CA ILE A 123 23.93 27.09 -23.33
C ILE A 123 23.00 28.30 -23.41
N ALA A 124 23.44 29.26 -24.22
CA ALA A 124 22.82 30.54 -24.48
C ALA A 124 21.49 30.40 -25.22
N ASN A 125 20.42 31.00 -24.66
CA ASN A 125 19.31 31.56 -25.42
C ASN A 125 18.55 32.59 -24.57
N GLY A 126 18.97 33.86 -24.65
CA GLY A 126 18.24 34.96 -24.03
C GLY A 126 19.06 36.23 -23.72
N ALA A 127 19.68 36.83 -24.74
CA ALA A 127 20.08 38.24 -24.81
C ALA A 127 20.75 38.89 -23.58
N TRP A 128 22.03 38.57 -23.29
CA TRP A 128 23.08 39.52 -22.84
C TRP A 128 24.45 38.89 -23.16
N GLU A 129 25.29 39.56 -23.94
CA GLU A 129 26.71 39.23 -24.11
C GLU A 129 27.47 39.67 -22.84
N GLY A 130 28.13 38.76 -22.14
CA GLY A 130 29.03 39.09 -21.03
C GLY A 130 29.74 37.87 -20.42
N ASP A 131 31.06 37.94 -20.34
CA ASP A 131 31.99 36.96 -19.74
C ASP A 131 31.52 36.37 -18.40
N CYS A 132 31.52 35.04 -18.27
CA CYS A 132 31.56 34.39 -16.96
C CYS A 132 32.99 34.54 -16.40
N GLY A 133 33.20 35.55 -15.55
CA GLY A 133 34.50 35.81 -14.92
C GLY A 133 34.92 34.76 -13.88
N ASP A 134 36.23 34.66 -13.65
CA ASP A 134 36.86 33.78 -12.66
C ASP A 134 36.32 34.01 -11.23
N VAL A 135 35.84 32.95 -10.57
CA VAL A 135 35.47 32.99 -9.14
C VAL A 135 36.59 32.36 -8.30
N LEU A 136 37.23 33.18 -7.47
CA LEU A 136 38.18 32.74 -6.43
C LEU A 136 37.42 32.54 -5.12
N ALA A 137 37.47 31.32 -4.56
CA ALA A 137 37.02 31.04 -3.20
C ALA A 137 38.22 31.07 -2.24
N GLU A 138 38.18 31.92 -1.21
CA GLU A 138 39.17 31.95 -0.12
C GLU A 138 38.64 31.20 1.11
N PHE A 139 39.53 30.49 1.82
CA PHE A 139 39.20 29.74 3.03
C PHE A 139 40.04 30.22 4.23
N ALA A 140 39.42 30.32 5.41
CA ALA A 140 40.13 30.45 6.68
C ALA A 140 40.23 29.08 7.37
N PRO A 141 41.40 28.61 7.83
CA PRO A 141 41.53 27.31 8.47
C PRO A 141 40.94 27.35 9.88
N GLN A 142 39.99 26.47 10.18
CA GLN A 142 39.59 26.17 11.56
C GLN A 142 39.77 24.68 11.86
N SER A 143 40.37 24.39 13.01
CA SER A 143 40.64 23.03 13.47
C SER A 143 39.35 22.35 13.92
N GLY A 144 38.92 21.33 13.17
CA GLY A 144 37.72 20.52 13.44
C GLY A 144 36.53 20.90 12.55
N SER A 145 35.82 19.87 12.03
CA SER A 145 34.62 19.92 11.16
C SER A 145 34.34 21.29 10.49
N GLY A 146 34.74 21.43 9.22
CA GLY A 146 34.54 22.66 8.47
C GLY A 146 33.22 22.69 7.70
N THR A 147 32.76 23.90 7.41
CA THR A 147 31.67 24.18 6.47
C THR A 147 32.28 24.69 5.16
N VAL A 148 31.89 24.12 4.03
CA VAL A 148 32.26 24.61 2.69
C VAL A 148 31.04 25.28 2.09
N CYS A 149 31.16 26.53 1.66
CA CYS A 149 30.09 27.28 1.01
C CYS A 149 30.55 27.80 -0.34
N LEU A 150 29.71 27.65 -1.37
CA LEU A 150 29.87 28.34 -2.65
C LEU A 150 29.04 29.62 -2.59
N VAL A 151 29.69 30.76 -2.84
CA VAL A 151 29.03 32.08 -2.89
C VAL A 151 29.06 32.56 -4.33
N THR A 152 27.90 32.74 -4.95
CA THR A 152 27.81 33.35 -6.28
C THR A 152 27.62 34.86 -6.13
N SER A 153 28.57 35.67 -6.60
CA SER A 153 28.37 37.12 -6.72
C SER A 153 27.97 37.46 -8.16
N GLY A 154 26.66 37.46 -8.46
CA GLY A 154 26.16 37.93 -9.75
C GLY A 154 24.63 37.86 -9.86
N PRO A 155 23.95 38.89 -10.43
CA PRO A 155 22.49 38.92 -10.49
C PRO A 155 21.98 38.10 -11.68
N GLY A 156 21.21 37.04 -11.39
CA GLY A 156 20.36 36.36 -12.37
C GLY A 156 20.48 34.85 -12.40
N TRP A 157 19.70 34.15 -11.57
CA TRP A 157 19.37 32.74 -11.78
C TRP A 157 17.86 32.56 -11.56
N ASN A 158 17.16 32.15 -12.62
CA ASN A 158 15.77 31.70 -12.61
C ASN A 158 15.72 30.55 -13.65
N GLY A 159 15.79 29.30 -13.20
CA GLY A 159 15.80 28.15 -14.11
C GLY A 159 15.78 26.80 -13.39
N ALA A 160 14.73 26.02 -13.68
CA ALA A 160 14.59 24.63 -13.27
C ALA A 160 15.55 23.71 -14.03
N LEU A 161 16.12 22.72 -13.35
CA LEU A 161 16.97 21.67 -13.93
C LEU A 161 16.10 20.68 -14.72
N ASN A 162 16.29 20.61 -16.03
CA ASN A 162 15.79 19.53 -16.89
C ASN A 162 16.95 18.63 -17.36
N ARG A 163 16.63 17.35 -17.46
CA ARG A 163 17.48 16.19 -17.78
C ARG A 163 17.63 16.05 -19.31
N LEU A 164 18.80 15.60 -19.76
CA LEU A 164 19.06 15.25 -21.15
C LEU A 164 18.93 13.73 -21.34
N GLU A 165 18.07 13.31 -22.27
CA GLU A 165 17.96 11.94 -22.80
C GLU A 165 18.76 11.82 -24.11
N LEU A 166 19.25 10.61 -24.40
CA LEU A 166 19.73 10.22 -25.73
C LEU A 166 18.88 9.04 -26.22
N ASP A 167 18.40 9.21 -27.45
CA ASP A 167 17.39 8.42 -28.15
C ASP A 167 18.02 7.73 -29.39
N ALA A 168 17.44 6.62 -29.85
CA ALA A 168 17.67 6.06 -31.20
C ALA A 168 16.53 5.12 -31.69
N ALA A 169 15.64 5.72 -32.49
CA ALA A 169 14.78 5.27 -33.62
C ALA A 169 15.09 3.91 -34.33
N CYS A 170 14.22 3.20 -35.09
CA CYS A 170 12.83 3.36 -35.57
C CYS A 170 12.25 2.04 -36.19
N GLU A 171 10.90 1.96 -36.27
CA GLU A 171 9.99 1.43 -37.34
C GLU A 171 9.83 -0.07 -37.77
N GLY A 172 8.57 -0.58 -37.74
CA GLY A 172 7.90 -1.13 -38.96
C GLY A 172 7.30 -2.57 -39.06
N SER A 173 6.03 -2.76 -38.65
CA SER A 173 4.90 -3.53 -39.29
C SER A 173 4.86 -5.08 -39.61
N SER A 174 3.82 -5.73 -39.03
CA SER A 174 2.74 -6.61 -39.60
C SER A 174 2.84 -8.15 -39.81
N CYS A 175 1.92 -8.85 -39.10
CA CYS A 175 0.98 -9.96 -39.44
C CYS A 175 1.41 -11.39 -39.85
N GLY A 176 0.96 -12.41 -39.08
CA GLY A 176 0.16 -13.56 -39.59
C GLY A 176 0.66 -15.03 -39.46
N GLY A 177 0.09 -15.80 -38.51
CA GLY A 177 -0.46 -17.19 -38.59
C GLY A 177 0.34 -18.46 -39.01
N GLY A 178 0.34 -19.50 -38.13
CA GLY A 178 0.04 -20.92 -38.49
C GLY A 178 1.09 -22.05 -38.35
N GLY A 179 1.08 -22.79 -37.24
CA GLY A 179 1.14 -24.27 -37.05
C GLY A 179 2.27 -25.19 -37.60
N GLY A 180 2.97 -25.91 -36.70
CA GLY A 180 3.74 -27.15 -36.96
C GLY A 180 4.78 -27.50 -35.88
N ASP A 181 4.83 -28.75 -35.41
CA ASP A 181 5.70 -29.26 -34.32
C ASP A 181 7.21 -29.09 -34.63
N ALA A 182 7.75 -27.94 -34.25
CA ALA A 182 9.15 -27.56 -34.38
C ALA A 182 9.63 -26.89 -33.09
N ILE A 183 10.83 -27.23 -32.61
CA ILE A 183 11.52 -26.39 -31.62
C ILE A 183 12.14 -25.22 -32.40
N ILE A 184 11.39 -24.13 -32.49
CA ILE A 184 11.81 -22.93 -33.20
C ILE A 184 12.57 -22.04 -32.21
N ILE A 185 13.90 -22.03 -32.28
CA ILE A 185 14.72 -21.02 -31.60
C ILE A 185 15.02 -19.93 -32.62
N ARG A 186 14.28 -18.81 -32.53
CA ARG A 186 14.50 -17.66 -33.40
C ARG A 186 15.70 -16.86 -32.92
N ALA A 187 16.89 -17.22 -33.37
CA ALA A 187 17.95 -16.24 -33.51
C ALA A 187 17.60 -15.34 -34.69
N ASN A 188 18.14 -14.15 -34.71
CA ASN A 188 17.78 -13.15 -35.66
C ASN A 188 19.21 -12.71 -36.09
N ARG A 189 19.78 -13.23 -37.22
CA ARG A 189 21.26 -13.40 -37.45
C ARG A 189 21.96 -12.32 -38.31
N GLY A 190 23.29 -12.09 -38.18
CA GLY A 190 24.23 -12.92 -37.43
C GLY A 190 25.59 -12.39 -36.96
N GLN A 191 26.26 -13.38 -36.34
CA GLN A 191 27.50 -13.44 -35.56
C GLN A 191 27.37 -13.08 -34.06
N GLY A 192 26.84 -14.03 -33.30
CA GLY A 192 26.73 -13.98 -31.84
C GLY A 192 26.36 -15.33 -31.23
N TYR A 193 26.76 -15.58 -29.99
CA TYR A 193 26.61 -16.84 -29.26
C TYR A 193 25.67 -16.67 -28.06
N LEU A 194 25.18 -17.76 -27.47
CA LEU A 194 24.35 -17.77 -26.26
C LEU A 194 25.24 -17.66 -25.01
N ARG A 195 25.06 -16.61 -24.21
CA ARG A 195 25.73 -16.39 -22.92
C ARG A 195 24.69 -16.36 -21.79
N LEU A 196 24.96 -17.02 -20.67
CA LEU A 196 24.21 -16.80 -19.44
C LEU A 196 24.60 -15.43 -18.85
N SER A 197 23.66 -14.51 -18.70
CA SER A 197 23.93 -13.23 -18.01
C SER A 197 23.58 -13.31 -16.51
N GLY A 198 24.14 -12.39 -15.72
CA GLY A 198 24.07 -12.37 -14.24
C GLY A 198 22.68 -12.18 -13.62
N ASP A 199 21.64 -12.11 -14.45
CA ASP A 199 20.22 -12.02 -14.15
C ASP A 199 19.44 -13.31 -14.48
N GLY A 200 20.14 -14.41 -14.82
CA GLY A 200 19.56 -15.75 -14.85
C GLY A 200 18.81 -16.13 -16.13
N TYR A 201 18.97 -15.35 -17.21
CA TYR A 201 18.44 -15.68 -18.54
C TYR A 201 19.56 -16.03 -19.54
N LEU A 202 19.21 -16.85 -20.54
CA LEU A 202 20.04 -17.14 -21.72
C LEU A 202 19.97 -15.93 -22.67
N ASN A 203 21.02 -15.11 -22.69
CA ASN A 203 21.10 -13.95 -23.56
C ASN A 203 22.02 -14.22 -24.76
N TRP A 204 21.49 -14.02 -25.95
CA TRP A 204 22.25 -14.15 -27.20
C TRP A 204 22.90 -12.80 -27.53
N THR A 205 24.23 -12.74 -27.58
CA THR A 205 24.96 -11.51 -27.92
C THR A 205 25.65 -11.66 -29.28
N GLY A 206 25.04 -11.05 -30.31
CA GLY A 206 25.70 -10.67 -31.57
C GLY A 206 24.87 -10.91 -32.85
N GLY A 207 24.34 -9.83 -33.42
CA GLY A 207 24.10 -9.71 -34.87
C GLY A 207 22.67 -9.87 -35.40
N ASP A 208 21.91 -8.78 -35.41
CA ASP A 208 20.85 -8.39 -36.38
C ASP A 208 19.67 -9.30 -36.78
N ALA A 209 18.46 -8.76 -36.66
CA ALA A 209 17.31 -9.53 -36.27
C ALA A 209 16.47 -10.21 -37.40
N ALA A 210 17.00 -11.19 -38.18
CA ALA A 210 16.17 -11.87 -39.22
C ALA A 210 16.23 -13.41 -39.53
N SER A 211 16.81 -14.35 -38.76
CA SER A 211 16.87 -15.78 -39.19
C SER A 211 17.00 -16.83 -38.08
N ALA A 212 15.88 -17.47 -37.73
CA ALA A 212 15.90 -18.64 -36.85
C ALA A 212 16.84 -19.73 -37.39
N GLU A 213 17.67 -20.34 -36.55
CA GLU A 213 18.30 -21.63 -36.88
C GLU A 213 17.41 -22.72 -36.35
N VAL A 214 16.90 -23.54 -37.27
CA VAL A 214 16.15 -24.73 -36.92
C VAL A 214 17.16 -25.84 -36.78
N PHE A 215 17.27 -26.36 -35.58
CA PHE A 215 18.05 -27.57 -35.34
C PHE A 215 17.13 -28.75 -35.54
N GLU A 216 17.52 -29.64 -36.43
CA GLU A 216 16.84 -30.92 -36.57
C GLU A 216 17.48 -31.98 -35.69
N LYS A 217 16.60 -32.81 -35.15
CA LYS A 217 16.98 -34.04 -34.48
C LYS A 217 17.45 -35.04 -35.52
N VAL A 218 18.72 -35.42 -35.46
CA VAL A 218 19.30 -36.49 -36.26
C VAL A 218 19.61 -37.67 -35.34
N GLU A 219 18.81 -38.72 -35.43
CA GLU A 219 18.95 -39.89 -34.58
C GLU A 219 20.22 -40.66 -34.92
N ALA A 220 21.10 -40.82 -33.94
CA ALA A 220 22.38 -41.52 -34.12
C ALA A 220 22.30 -42.99 -33.70
N SER A 221 21.40 -43.32 -32.75
CA SER A 221 20.99 -44.68 -32.38
C SER A 221 19.98 -44.65 -31.22
N GLY A 222 18.71 -45.01 -31.44
CA GLY A 222 17.71 -45.17 -30.39
C GLY A 222 17.29 -43.85 -29.73
N THR A 223 17.25 -43.80 -28.41
CA THR A 223 16.90 -42.56 -27.66
C THR A 223 17.96 -41.47 -27.78
N ARG A 224 19.12 -41.79 -28.37
CA ARG A 224 20.23 -40.87 -28.59
C ARG A 224 20.14 -40.17 -29.93
N PHE A 225 20.21 -38.86 -29.87
CA PHE A 225 20.16 -38.00 -31.04
C PHE A 225 21.24 -36.93 -31.00
N LYS A 226 21.54 -36.40 -32.17
CA LYS A 226 22.44 -35.28 -32.37
C LYS A 226 21.64 -34.15 -32.98
N LEU A 227 21.95 -32.93 -32.59
CA LEU A 227 21.35 -31.75 -33.19
C LEU A 227 22.19 -31.34 -34.39
N ARG A 228 21.54 -31.20 -35.55
CA ARG A 228 22.14 -30.69 -36.77
C ARG A 228 21.46 -29.39 -37.13
N ALA A 229 22.22 -28.33 -37.33
CA ALA A 229 21.69 -27.08 -37.85
C ALA A 229 21.20 -27.34 -39.28
N GLN A 230 19.92 -27.11 -39.57
CA GLN A 230 19.36 -27.35 -40.89
C GLN A 230 19.99 -26.46 -41.96
N SER A 231 20.43 -25.25 -41.61
CA SER A 231 21.00 -24.33 -42.60
C SER A 231 22.44 -24.66 -43.02
N THR A 232 23.26 -25.23 -42.13
CA THR A 232 24.68 -25.52 -42.41
C THR A 232 24.97 -27.00 -42.57
N GLY A 233 24.09 -27.89 -42.11
CA GLY A 233 24.36 -29.32 -42.03
C GLY A 233 25.40 -29.69 -40.96
N ASN A 234 25.92 -28.70 -40.22
CA ASN A 234 26.87 -28.92 -39.13
C ASN A 234 26.14 -29.36 -37.88
N PHE A 235 26.81 -30.18 -37.09
CA PHE A 235 26.29 -30.66 -35.83
C PHE A 235 26.74 -29.79 -34.66
N VAL A 236 26.01 -29.88 -33.55
CA VAL A 236 26.27 -29.15 -32.32
C VAL A 236 27.29 -29.91 -31.45
N ARG A 237 28.25 -29.20 -30.87
CA ARG A 237 29.19 -29.73 -29.86
C ARG A 237 29.48 -28.69 -28.76
N PHE A 238 30.06 -29.12 -27.65
CA PHE A 238 30.75 -28.20 -26.74
C PHE A 238 32.17 -27.90 -27.28
N ASP A 239 32.64 -26.67 -27.09
CA ASP A 239 34.04 -26.33 -27.34
C ASP A 239 34.87 -26.37 -26.05
N ALA A 240 36.16 -26.03 -26.15
CA ALA A 240 37.10 -26.14 -25.03
C ALA A 240 36.84 -25.14 -23.88
N ALA A 241 35.83 -24.27 -24.00
CA ALA A 241 35.36 -23.37 -22.96
C ALA A 241 33.97 -23.76 -22.43
N ASP A 242 33.49 -24.98 -22.73
CA ASP A 242 32.16 -25.51 -22.39
C ASP A 242 30.98 -24.77 -23.04
N ASP A 243 31.25 -24.03 -24.12
CA ASP A 243 30.21 -23.32 -24.88
C ASP A 243 29.62 -24.21 -25.98
N LEU A 244 28.30 -24.14 -26.17
CA LEU A 244 27.59 -24.92 -27.18
C LEU A 244 27.70 -24.26 -28.57
N VAL A 245 28.42 -24.91 -29.50
CA VAL A 245 28.72 -24.40 -30.85
C VAL A 245 28.24 -25.31 -31.98
N ALA A 246 27.72 -24.74 -33.07
CA ALA A 246 27.17 -25.46 -34.23
C ALA A 246 28.16 -25.57 -35.41
N ASN A 247 29.35 -26.11 -35.16
CA ASN A 247 30.45 -26.21 -36.14
C ASN A 247 31.11 -27.60 -36.21
N ALA A 248 30.44 -28.64 -35.72
CA ALA A 248 31.01 -29.98 -35.61
C ALA A 248 30.69 -30.86 -36.83
N SER A 249 31.64 -31.75 -37.17
CA SER A 249 31.32 -32.94 -37.96
C SER A 249 30.42 -33.89 -37.15
N GLN A 250 29.67 -34.77 -37.80
CA GLN A 250 28.80 -35.73 -37.11
C GLN A 250 29.56 -36.60 -36.09
N SER A 251 30.82 -36.93 -36.37
CA SER A 251 31.69 -37.69 -35.46
C SER A 251 32.15 -36.92 -34.22
N GLN A 252 32.15 -35.59 -34.29
CA GLN A 252 32.57 -34.68 -33.19
C GLN A 252 31.38 -34.03 -32.46
N ALA A 253 30.16 -34.41 -32.84
CA ALA A 253 28.93 -33.84 -32.30
C ALA A 253 28.59 -34.40 -30.92
N THR A 254 28.15 -33.52 -30.01
CA THR A 254 27.57 -33.90 -28.73
C THR A 254 26.34 -34.77 -28.97
N THR A 255 26.30 -35.90 -28.27
CA THR A 255 25.18 -36.84 -28.33
C THR A 255 24.28 -36.62 -27.14
N PHE A 256 23.02 -36.34 -27.41
CA PHE A 256 21.97 -36.14 -26.42
C PHE A 256 21.17 -37.41 -26.27
N ASP A 257 20.85 -37.82 -25.05
CA ASP A 257 20.05 -39.01 -24.78
C ASP A 257 18.68 -38.62 -24.20
N ALA A 258 17.62 -39.19 -24.76
CA ALA A 258 16.22 -39.01 -24.34
C ALA A 258 15.64 -40.28 -23.69
N SER A 259 16.46 -41.18 -23.16
CA SER A 259 15.96 -42.46 -22.62
C SER A 259 15.30 -42.30 -21.25
N ALA A 260 13.97 -42.10 -21.25
CA ALA A 260 13.00 -42.99 -20.58
C ALA A 260 11.54 -42.42 -20.69
N CYS A 261 10.69 -43.20 -21.38
CA CYS A 261 9.23 -43.35 -21.31
C CYS A 261 8.26 -42.15 -21.24
N ALA A 262 7.63 -41.88 -22.41
CA ALA A 262 6.25 -41.45 -22.67
C ALA A 262 5.75 -40.07 -22.14
N SER A 263 5.85 -39.06 -23.01
CA SER A 263 5.03 -37.84 -23.20
C SER A 263 4.39 -37.11 -21.97
N PRO A 264 4.50 -35.77 -21.84
CA PRO A 264 5.39 -34.82 -22.54
C PRO A 264 6.49 -34.23 -21.61
N PHE A 265 7.71 -34.16 -22.18
CA PHE A 265 8.94 -33.46 -21.76
C PHE A 265 9.37 -33.55 -20.29
N VAL A 266 10.27 -34.49 -19.98
CA VAL A 266 10.76 -34.71 -18.59
C VAL A 266 12.29 -34.63 -18.45
N SER A 267 13.12 -34.83 -19.49
CA SER A 267 14.59 -34.66 -19.35
C SER A 267 15.38 -34.61 -20.66
N LEU A 268 16.47 -33.85 -20.69
CA LEU A 268 17.55 -33.87 -21.71
C LEU A 268 18.88 -34.13 -20.98
N GLN A 269 19.64 -35.15 -21.40
CA GLN A 269 21.01 -35.38 -20.91
C GLN A 269 22.03 -35.22 -22.03
N ALA A 270 23.07 -34.43 -21.78
CA ALA A 270 24.30 -34.43 -22.58
C ALA A 270 25.22 -35.54 -22.05
N LEU A 271 25.69 -36.41 -22.93
CA LEU A 271 26.66 -37.46 -22.58
C LEU A 271 28.07 -36.90 -22.74
N ASP A 272 28.78 -36.82 -21.61
CA ASP A 272 30.19 -36.43 -21.40
C ASP A 272 31.14 -36.79 -22.57
N ASP A 273 31.93 -35.82 -23.04
CA ASP A 273 32.99 -35.93 -24.06
C ASP A 273 34.41 -36.03 -23.48
N GLY A 274 34.54 -36.22 -22.16
CA GLY A 274 35.73 -36.77 -21.53
C GLY A 274 36.61 -35.77 -20.78
N ASP A 275 36.10 -34.63 -20.33
CA ASP A 275 36.84 -33.64 -19.53
C ASP A 275 36.37 -33.49 -18.07
N GLY A 276 35.35 -34.25 -17.66
CA GLY A 276 35.17 -34.59 -16.24
C GLY A 276 34.67 -33.46 -15.34
N ALA A 277 33.80 -32.56 -15.81
CA ALA A 277 33.04 -31.66 -14.94
C ALA A 277 31.57 -31.48 -15.38
N ASN A 278 30.67 -31.68 -14.41
CA ASN A 278 29.23 -31.40 -14.39
C ASN A 278 28.28 -32.55 -14.82
N PHE A 279 27.54 -33.04 -13.82
CA PHE A 279 26.42 -33.98 -13.97
C PHE A 279 25.10 -33.21 -13.89
N VAL A 280 24.18 -33.44 -14.83
CA VAL A 280 22.76 -33.11 -14.67
C VAL A 280 21.98 -34.42 -14.66
N ALA A 281 21.48 -34.81 -13.49
CA ALA A 281 20.59 -35.96 -13.33
C ALA A 281 19.17 -35.46 -13.08
N THR A 282 18.21 -36.16 -13.68
CA THR A 282 16.78 -36.02 -13.38
C THR A 282 16.35 -37.25 -12.59
N GLU A 283 15.47 -37.07 -11.60
CA GLU A 283 14.73 -38.18 -11.01
C GLU A 283 13.36 -38.29 -11.67
N ASP A 284 12.70 -39.44 -11.46
CA ASP A 284 11.47 -39.95 -12.07
C ASP A 284 10.21 -39.03 -12.00
N THR A 285 10.36 -37.78 -11.55
CA THR A 285 9.29 -36.78 -11.41
C THR A 285 9.48 -35.50 -12.26
N GLY A 286 10.53 -35.41 -13.10
CA GLY A 286 10.67 -34.30 -14.05
C GLY A 286 11.06 -32.94 -13.49
N ARG A 287 11.96 -32.89 -12.50
CA ARG A 287 12.47 -31.64 -11.91
C ARG A 287 13.97 -31.49 -12.13
N LEU A 288 14.42 -30.26 -12.42
CA LEU A 288 15.84 -29.87 -12.47
C LEU A 288 16.33 -29.41 -11.09
N ARG A 289 17.58 -29.73 -10.73
CA ARG A 289 18.26 -29.24 -9.51
C ARG A 289 19.70 -28.82 -9.83
N ALA A 290 20.23 -27.81 -9.15
CA ALA A 290 21.64 -27.41 -9.19
C ALA A 290 22.25 -27.40 -7.77
N ARG A 291 23.56 -27.68 -7.66
CA ARG A 291 24.32 -27.76 -6.41
C ARG A 291 25.13 -26.48 -6.20
N THR A 292 25.08 -25.87 -5.01
CA THR A 292 26.02 -24.81 -4.60
C THR A 292 27.12 -25.40 -3.68
N PRO A 293 28.35 -24.87 -3.69
CA PRO A 293 29.49 -25.53 -3.07
C PRO A 293 29.82 -25.02 -1.67
N TYR A 294 28.87 -24.96 -0.72
CA TYR A 294 29.19 -24.79 0.70
C TYR A 294 28.15 -25.49 1.62
N CYS A 295 28.66 -26.44 2.42
CA CYS A 295 28.12 -27.08 3.63
C CYS A 295 27.34 -28.44 3.53
N ASP A 296 27.81 -29.33 4.42
CA ASP A 296 27.37 -30.65 4.96
C ASP A 296 26.47 -31.62 4.14
N PRO A 297 26.95 -32.82 3.78
CA PRO A 297 26.16 -33.87 3.12
C PRO A 297 25.09 -34.57 3.98
N ASN A 298 24.85 -34.17 5.24
CA ASN A 298 23.86 -34.83 6.10
C ASN A 298 22.63 -33.97 6.49
N ASP A 299 22.47 -32.77 5.94
CA ASP A 299 21.28 -31.94 6.20
C ASP A 299 20.21 -32.15 5.11
N ALA A 300 19.13 -32.86 5.45
CA ALA A 300 18.02 -33.15 4.54
C ALA A 300 17.11 -31.93 4.28
N ALA A 301 17.35 -30.77 4.90
CA ALA A 301 16.48 -29.59 4.81
C ALA A 301 16.90 -28.53 3.76
N ALA A 302 18.03 -28.71 3.05
CA ALA A 302 18.59 -27.68 2.14
C ALA A 302 18.23 -27.87 0.64
N TRP A 303 16.95 -28.04 0.31
CA TRP A 303 16.50 -28.18 -1.09
C TRP A 303 15.40 -27.17 -1.45
N GLU A 304 15.71 -26.20 -2.31
CA GLU A 304 14.71 -25.26 -2.88
C GLU A 304 13.95 -25.88 -4.07
N LYS A 305 12.64 -25.60 -4.14
CA LYS A 305 11.70 -26.05 -5.18
C LYS A 305 11.46 -24.91 -6.18
N PHE A 306 11.46 -25.20 -7.47
CA PHE A 306 10.97 -24.27 -8.49
C PHE A 306 9.73 -24.85 -9.19
N GLU A 307 8.72 -23.99 -9.44
CA GLU A 307 7.53 -24.28 -10.26
C GLU A 307 7.60 -23.49 -11.58
N LEU A 308 7.20 -24.11 -12.68
CA LEU A 308 7.13 -23.49 -14.01
C LEU A 308 5.66 -23.31 -14.40
N PHE A 309 5.26 -22.08 -14.73
CA PHE A 309 3.98 -21.79 -15.36
C PHE A 309 4.10 -21.90 -16.88
N ALA A 310 3.10 -22.50 -17.53
CA ALA A 310 2.99 -22.53 -18.97
C ALA A 310 2.63 -21.13 -19.50
N ALA A 311 3.40 -20.63 -20.47
CA ALA A 311 3.06 -19.42 -21.21
C ALA A 311 1.84 -19.68 -22.09
N GLY A 312 0.68 -19.14 -21.70
CA GLY A 312 -0.55 -19.28 -22.47
C GLY A 312 -1.82 -18.85 -21.74
N ASP A 313 -1.86 -18.94 -20.41
CA ASP A 313 -2.97 -18.44 -19.62
C ASP A 313 -2.48 -17.36 -18.65
N PRO A 314 -3.07 -16.15 -18.61
CA PRO A 314 -2.88 -15.25 -17.47
C PRO A 314 -3.36 -15.98 -16.20
N PRO A 315 -2.95 -15.57 -14.99
CA PRO A 315 -3.45 -16.18 -13.77
C PRO A 315 -4.97 -15.97 -13.68
N THR A 316 -5.72 -16.92 -14.23
CA THR A 316 -7.18 -16.98 -14.13
C THR A 316 -7.46 -17.76 -12.86
N ASP A 317 -7.43 -17.08 -11.73
CA ASP A 317 -8.50 -17.40 -10.79
C ASP A 317 -9.76 -16.87 -11.47
N PRO A 318 -10.72 -17.74 -11.87
CA PRO A 318 -12.04 -17.24 -12.21
C PRO A 318 -12.51 -16.37 -11.03
N PRO A 319 -13.29 -15.30 -11.27
CA PRO A 319 -13.91 -14.56 -10.17
C PRO A 319 -14.58 -15.59 -9.26
N PRO A 320 -14.50 -15.47 -7.92
CA PRO A 320 -15.05 -16.47 -7.02
C PRO A 320 -16.53 -16.62 -7.31
N THR A 321 -16.90 -17.58 -8.15
CA THR A 321 -18.25 -18.08 -8.27
C THR A 321 -18.45 -18.89 -7.02
N ASP A 322 -19.40 -18.51 -6.16
CA ASP A 322 -19.72 -19.22 -4.91
C ASP A 322 -19.60 -20.74 -5.14
N PRO A 323 -18.50 -21.40 -4.70
CA PRO A 323 -18.33 -22.82 -4.94
C PRO A 323 -19.42 -23.58 -4.19
N PRO A 324 -19.75 -24.83 -4.60
CA PRO A 324 -20.64 -25.68 -3.80
C PRO A 324 -20.06 -25.82 -2.37
N PRO A 325 -20.92 -25.91 -1.34
CA PRO A 325 -20.53 -25.64 0.03
C PRO A 325 -19.50 -26.64 0.55
N THR A 326 -18.25 -26.20 0.70
CA THR A 326 -17.22 -26.94 1.44
C THR A 326 -16.45 -26.01 2.37
N ASP A 327 -17.20 -25.42 3.31
CA ASP A 327 -16.63 -24.98 4.59
C ASP A 327 -17.26 -25.87 5.67
N PRO A 328 -16.46 -26.47 6.57
CA PRO A 328 -15.02 -26.26 6.77
C PRO A 328 -14.16 -27.41 6.20
N PRO A 329 -12.95 -27.17 5.66
CA PRO A 329 -11.93 -28.22 5.56
C PRO A 329 -11.54 -28.71 6.97
N PRO A 330 -11.12 -29.99 7.13
CA PRO A 330 -11.00 -30.63 8.44
C PRO A 330 -9.78 -30.13 9.23
N GLY A 331 -9.98 -29.81 10.51
CA GLY A 331 -8.89 -29.47 11.42
C GLY A 331 -9.22 -29.74 12.88
N GLN A 332 -10.22 -29.05 13.44
CA GLN A 332 -10.75 -29.34 14.78
C GLN A 332 -12.24 -28.95 14.83
N ASP A 333 -13.05 -29.78 15.49
CA ASP A 333 -14.38 -29.37 15.94
C ASP A 333 -14.21 -28.16 16.87
N PRO A 334 -14.80 -26.98 16.59
CA PRO A 334 -14.70 -25.82 17.47
C PRO A 334 -15.26 -26.08 18.87
N GLY A 335 -15.94 -27.21 19.09
CA GLY A 335 -16.36 -27.68 20.39
C GLY A 335 -17.40 -26.74 20.98
N ALA A 336 -17.06 -26.08 22.10
CA ALA A 336 -17.95 -25.12 22.76
C ALA A 336 -17.98 -23.74 22.08
N ILE A 337 -17.06 -23.45 21.14
CA ILE A 337 -17.02 -22.17 20.43
C ILE A 337 -18.09 -22.17 19.35
N VAL A 338 -19.03 -21.23 19.44
CA VAL A 338 -20.06 -21.03 18.42
C VAL A 338 -19.50 -20.18 17.29
N ALA A 339 -19.52 -20.70 16.06
CA ALA A 339 -19.06 -19.98 14.87
C ALA A 339 -19.85 -18.68 14.64
N LEU A 340 -19.15 -17.61 14.22
CA LEU A 340 -19.80 -16.34 13.85
C LEU A 340 -20.71 -16.52 12.63
N PHE A 341 -20.23 -17.26 11.63
CA PHE A 341 -20.93 -17.46 10.37
C PHE A 341 -21.09 -18.95 10.06
N ASN A 342 -22.27 -19.33 9.59
CA ASN A 342 -22.58 -20.70 9.20
C ASN A 342 -23.63 -20.72 8.08
N GLN A 343 -24.07 -21.91 7.67
CA GLN A 343 -25.05 -22.07 6.59
C GLN A 343 -26.35 -21.26 6.78
N SER A 344 -26.77 -21.02 8.03
CA SER A 344 -27.98 -20.25 8.38
C SER A 344 -27.78 -18.74 8.40
N THR A 345 -26.53 -18.25 8.35
CA THR A 345 -26.22 -16.82 8.28
C THR A 345 -26.84 -16.21 7.02
N PRO A 346 -27.69 -15.17 7.14
CA PRO A 346 -28.18 -14.42 5.99
C PRO A 346 -27.02 -13.78 5.23
N ARG A 347 -26.98 -13.99 3.91
CA ARG A 347 -25.92 -13.48 3.03
C ARG A 347 -26.47 -12.40 2.11
N GLU A 348 -25.71 -11.32 1.96
CA GLU A 348 -25.97 -10.31 0.96
C GLU A 348 -25.77 -10.87 -0.46
N PRO A 349 -26.43 -10.31 -1.48
CA PRO A 349 -26.28 -10.75 -2.87
C PRO A 349 -24.83 -10.73 -3.34
N ALA A 350 -24.42 -11.74 -4.11
CA ALA A 350 -23.06 -11.82 -4.63
C ALA A 350 -22.74 -10.66 -5.59
N VAL A 351 -21.52 -10.12 -5.46
CA VAL A 351 -20.98 -9.07 -6.34
C VAL A 351 -20.50 -9.63 -7.68
N PHE A 352 -20.19 -10.92 -7.75
CA PHE A 352 -19.88 -11.65 -8.99
C PHE A 352 -20.89 -12.79 -9.18
N VAL A 353 -21.56 -12.86 -10.33
CA VAL A 353 -22.52 -13.93 -10.65
C VAL A 353 -22.32 -14.39 -12.09
N ASP A 354 -21.98 -15.66 -12.28
CA ASP A 354 -22.01 -16.31 -13.59
C ASP A 354 -23.39 -16.94 -13.82
N THR A 355 -24.10 -16.46 -14.85
CA THR A 355 -25.43 -17.00 -15.22
C THR A 355 -25.35 -18.14 -16.24
N GLY A 356 -24.14 -18.51 -16.69
CA GLY A 356 -23.88 -19.38 -17.83
C GLY A 356 -23.97 -18.66 -19.17
N SER A 357 -24.72 -17.57 -19.27
CA SER A 357 -24.84 -16.73 -20.47
C SER A 357 -24.16 -15.37 -20.34
N ALA A 358 -23.88 -14.92 -19.11
CA ALA A 358 -23.19 -13.68 -18.82
C ALA A 358 -22.47 -13.76 -17.46
N LEU A 359 -21.36 -13.04 -17.34
CA LEU A 359 -20.75 -12.70 -16.07
C LEU A 359 -21.29 -11.34 -15.61
N ILE A 360 -21.91 -11.31 -14.43
CA ILE A 360 -22.40 -10.08 -13.80
C ILE A 360 -21.42 -9.65 -12.72
N THR A 361 -20.95 -8.40 -12.78
CA THR A 361 -20.12 -7.76 -11.76
C THR A 361 -20.86 -6.55 -11.20
N ARG A 362 -20.97 -6.43 -9.87
CA ARG A 362 -21.65 -5.33 -9.18
C ARG A 362 -20.73 -4.64 -8.21
N PHE A 363 -20.68 -3.30 -8.23
CA PHE A 363 -19.88 -2.53 -7.31
C PHE A 363 -20.46 -1.14 -7.05
N ALA A 364 -20.02 -0.49 -5.98
CA ALA A 364 -20.34 0.89 -5.68
C ALA A 364 -19.13 1.81 -5.91
N ASP A 365 -19.40 3.09 -6.17
CA ASP A 365 -18.39 4.12 -6.36
C ASP A 365 -18.74 5.39 -5.59
N ARG A 366 -17.76 6.29 -5.45
CA ARG A 366 -17.86 7.59 -4.78
C ARG A 366 -17.29 8.71 -5.64
N GLY A 367 -17.76 9.93 -5.42
CA GLY A 367 -17.15 11.13 -5.99
C GLY A 367 -15.69 11.31 -5.54
N ARG A 368 -14.84 11.77 -6.46
CA ARG A 368 -13.42 12.11 -6.27
C ARG A 368 -13.10 13.48 -6.89
N ASP A 369 -12.06 14.13 -6.38
CA ASP A 369 -11.71 15.50 -6.80
C ASP A 369 -10.96 15.55 -8.14
N ARG A 370 -10.13 14.54 -8.38
CA ARG A 370 -9.21 14.38 -9.53
C ARG A 370 -9.15 12.93 -10.01
N HIS A 371 -8.28 12.63 -10.96
CA HIS A 371 -8.05 11.30 -11.53
C HIS A 371 -6.97 10.51 -10.77
N ALA A 372 -7.01 9.17 -10.81
CA ALA A 372 -6.06 8.33 -10.10
C ALA A 372 -4.61 8.56 -10.53
N ARG A 373 -4.40 8.88 -11.82
CA ARG A 373 -3.08 9.04 -12.44
C ARG A 373 -2.59 10.49 -12.46
N GLU A 374 -3.30 11.41 -11.81
CA GLU A 374 -2.98 12.83 -11.69
C GLU A 374 -2.07 13.14 -10.49
N SER A 375 -0.95 12.43 -10.36
CA SER A 375 -0.06 12.48 -9.18
C SER A 375 0.46 13.88 -8.83
N SER A 376 0.60 14.78 -9.81
CA SER A 376 1.03 16.16 -9.61
C SER A 376 0.04 17.01 -8.80
N PHE A 377 -1.22 16.58 -8.68
CA PHE A 377 -2.25 17.29 -7.92
C PHE A 377 -2.47 16.71 -6.52
N ALA A 378 -2.13 15.44 -6.29
CA ALA A 378 -2.31 14.74 -5.01
C ALA A 378 -3.70 15.02 -4.38
N SER A 379 -4.76 14.82 -5.16
CA SER A 379 -6.14 15.19 -4.84
C SER A 379 -7.17 14.12 -5.23
N TYR A 380 -6.79 12.84 -5.17
CA TYR A 380 -7.61 11.70 -5.58
C TYR A 380 -8.05 10.83 -4.39
N GLU A 381 -7.16 10.56 -3.42
CA GLU A 381 -7.43 9.60 -2.34
C GLU A 381 -8.20 10.20 -1.15
N HIS A 382 -8.30 11.53 -1.05
CA HIS A 382 -9.07 12.17 0.00
C HIS A 382 -10.60 12.04 -0.18
N TYR A 383 -11.34 12.47 0.85
CA TYR A 383 -12.81 12.58 0.82
C TYR A 383 -13.25 14.04 0.69
N LEU A 384 -14.26 14.26 -0.14
CA LEU A 384 -14.80 15.58 -0.46
C LEU A 384 -15.73 16.07 0.66
N THR A 385 -15.91 17.37 0.83
CA THR A 385 -16.99 17.84 1.72
C THR A 385 -18.34 17.29 1.27
N TRP A 386 -19.20 16.96 2.23
CA TRP A 386 -20.52 16.35 1.98
C TRP A 386 -20.47 15.02 1.21
N TYR A 387 -19.39 14.24 1.35
CA TYR A 387 -19.21 12.95 0.64
C TYR A 387 -20.34 11.93 0.87
N TRP A 388 -21.15 12.07 1.91
CA TRP A 388 -22.27 11.19 2.24
C TRP A 388 -23.61 11.63 1.62
N GLU A 389 -23.67 12.77 0.94
CA GLU A 389 -24.87 13.26 0.25
C GLU A 389 -24.63 13.25 -1.25
N ASP A 390 -25.51 12.59 -2.01
CA ASP A 390 -25.65 12.74 -3.47
C ASP A 390 -24.44 12.31 -4.32
N ARG A 391 -23.47 11.60 -3.71
CA ARG A 391 -22.12 11.36 -4.27
C ARG A 391 -21.69 9.90 -4.29
N THR A 392 -22.64 8.99 -4.10
CA THR A 392 -22.41 7.57 -4.34
C THR A 392 -23.14 7.12 -5.58
N ALA A 393 -22.59 6.07 -6.19
CA ALA A 393 -23.15 5.44 -7.36
C ALA A 393 -23.02 3.92 -7.27
N GLU A 394 -23.85 3.22 -8.02
CA GLU A 394 -23.86 1.78 -8.14
C GLU A 394 -23.67 1.43 -9.61
N VAL A 395 -22.86 0.41 -9.89
CA VAL A 395 -22.57 -0.05 -11.25
C VAL A 395 -22.78 -1.55 -11.32
N THR A 396 -23.52 -2.00 -12.32
CA THR A 396 -23.64 -3.41 -12.71
C THR A 396 -23.11 -3.59 -14.11
N ILE A 397 -22.10 -4.43 -14.28
CA ILE A 397 -21.55 -4.84 -15.56
C ILE A 397 -22.11 -6.21 -15.91
N THR A 398 -22.78 -6.33 -17.05
CA THR A 398 -23.23 -7.59 -17.64
C THR A 398 -22.35 -7.90 -18.85
N ASP A 399 -21.47 -8.88 -18.73
CA ASP A 399 -20.53 -9.29 -19.78
C ASP A 399 -20.93 -10.64 -20.37
N THR A 400 -21.33 -10.63 -21.65
CA THR A 400 -21.68 -11.84 -22.40
C THR A 400 -20.50 -12.40 -23.19
N VAL A 401 -19.43 -11.62 -23.39
CA VAL A 401 -18.31 -11.92 -24.29
C VAL A 401 -17.56 -13.17 -23.83
N GLY A 402 -17.26 -13.26 -22.53
CA GLY A 402 -16.65 -14.44 -21.92
C GLY A 402 -17.53 -15.70 -21.93
N ARG A 403 -18.77 -15.62 -22.40
CA ARG A 403 -19.76 -16.71 -22.48
C ARG A 403 -20.31 -16.90 -23.90
N GLY A 404 -19.58 -16.42 -24.92
CA GLY A 404 -19.91 -16.61 -26.34
C GLY A 404 -20.83 -15.55 -26.94
N GLY A 405 -21.20 -14.53 -26.17
CA GLY A 405 -21.82 -13.30 -26.67
C GLY A 405 -20.78 -12.32 -27.23
N SER A 406 -21.22 -11.08 -27.43
CA SER A 406 -20.39 -10.03 -28.06
C SER A 406 -20.55 -8.66 -27.41
N GLU A 407 -21.14 -8.61 -26.22
CA GLU A 407 -21.57 -7.36 -25.59
C GLU A 407 -21.20 -7.30 -24.10
N ILE A 408 -20.79 -6.11 -23.68
CA ILE A 408 -20.74 -5.68 -22.28
C ILE A 408 -21.73 -4.53 -22.09
N ARG A 409 -22.61 -4.65 -21.11
CA ARG A 409 -23.54 -3.59 -20.69
C ARG A 409 -23.17 -3.10 -19.31
N PHE A 410 -23.11 -1.78 -19.13
CA PHE A 410 -22.97 -1.10 -17.85
C PHE A 410 -24.33 -0.49 -17.50
N ASP A 411 -24.92 -0.91 -16.40
CA ASP A 411 -26.09 -0.28 -15.78
C ASP A 411 -25.60 0.53 -14.58
N VAL A 412 -25.90 1.83 -14.55
CA VAL A 412 -25.38 2.78 -13.55
C VAL A 412 -26.54 3.44 -12.83
N VAL A 413 -26.46 3.50 -11.50
CA VAL A 413 -27.43 4.20 -10.64
C VAL A 413 -26.69 5.25 -9.84
N THR A 414 -27.16 6.51 -9.87
CA THR A 414 -26.59 7.59 -9.06
C THR A 414 -27.64 8.16 -8.11
N GLN A 415 -27.21 8.63 -6.95
CA GLN A 415 -28.11 9.29 -5.98
C GLN A 415 -28.64 10.62 -6.48
N HIS A 416 -27.87 11.31 -7.32
CA HIS A 416 -28.24 12.62 -7.83
C HIS A 416 -28.07 12.72 -9.32
N LYS A 417 -28.78 13.69 -9.89
CA LYS A 417 -28.83 13.93 -11.32
C LYS A 417 -27.46 14.30 -11.85
N LEU A 418 -27.12 13.80 -13.04
CA LEU A 418 -25.89 14.15 -13.74
C LEU A 418 -26.14 15.23 -14.81
N GLY A 419 -25.28 16.24 -14.83
CA GLY A 419 -25.23 17.27 -15.88
C GLY A 419 -24.53 16.75 -17.12
N ALA A 420 -23.25 16.39 -16.99
CA ALA A 420 -22.51 15.64 -18.00
C ALA A 420 -22.59 14.15 -17.68
N ARG A 421 -23.18 13.40 -18.60
CA ARG A 421 -23.53 11.98 -18.45
C ARG A 421 -22.51 11.17 -19.23
N GLU A 422 -21.36 10.92 -18.63
CA GLU A 422 -20.26 10.29 -19.34
C GLU A 422 -19.51 9.27 -18.49
N MET A 423 -19.01 8.24 -19.16
CA MET A 423 -18.17 7.20 -18.60
C MET A 423 -16.94 7.06 -19.50
N ARG A 424 -15.76 7.19 -18.89
CA ARG A 424 -14.47 7.12 -19.58
C ARG A 424 -13.96 5.69 -19.58
N MET A 425 -13.39 5.27 -20.71
CA MET A 425 -12.79 3.95 -20.87
C MET A 425 -11.53 3.99 -21.72
N GLY A 426 -10.61 3.06 -21.44
CA GLY A 426 -9.38 2.90 -22.22
C GLY A 426 -8.42 4.07 -22.00
N PHE A 427 -7.82 4.11 -20.82
CA PHE A 427 -6.81 5.11 -20.48
C PHE A 427 -5.70 5.15 -21.53
N ARG A 428 -5.29 6.37 -21.88
CA ARG A 428 -4.26 6.67 -22.89
C ARG A 428 -3.07 7.39 -22.27
N GLY A 429 -3.30 8.41 -21.44
CA GLY A 429 -2.23 9.07 -20.71
C GLY A 429 -1.15 9.75 -21.55
N ILE A 430 -1.38 10.03 -22.84
CA ILE A 430 -0.38 10.64 -23.72
C ILE A 430 -0.44 12.14 -23.51
N ASN A 431 -1.45 12.83 -24.03
CA ASN A 431 -1.54 14.29 -24.01
C ASN A 431 -1.71 14.87 -22.60
N THR A 432 -2.45 14.17 -21.75
CA THR A 432 -2.65 14.50 -20.35
C THR A 432 -2.70 13.21 -19.52
N VAL A 433 -2.40 13.32 -18.23
CA VAL A 433 -2.52 12.24 -17.24
C VAL A 433 -3.96 11.80 -16.94
N ALA A 434 -4.94 12.38 -17.64
CA ALA A 434 -6.36 12.09 -17.55
C ALA A 434 -7.00 11.85 -18.94
N GLU A 435 -6.18 11.44 -19.92
CA GLU A 435 -6.64 11.19 -21.27
C GLU A 435 -7.14 9.75 -21.42
N TYR A 436 -8.34 9.60 -21.97
CA TYR A 436 -8.98 8.32 -22.29
C TYR A 436 -9.35 8.27 -23.78
N CYS A 437 -9.26 7.10 -24.40
CA CYS A 437 -9.63 6.92 -25.80
C CYS A 437 -11.14 6.96 -26.04
N ASP A 438 -11.94 6.74 -24.99
CA ASP A 438 -13.39 6.69 -25.08
C ASP A 438 -14.03 7.47 -23.94
N ASN A 439 -14.96 8.35 -24.31
CA ASN A 439 -15.78 9.10 -23.36
C ASN A 439 -17.26 8.90 -23.73
N SER A 440 -17.79 7.75 -23.34
CA SER A 440 -19.10 7.27 -23.77
C SER A 440 -20.24 7.97 -23.02
N PRO A 441 -21.29 8.42 -23.73
CA PRO A 441 -22.43 9.03 -23.07
C PRO A 441 -23.26 7.97 -22.32
N LEU A 442 -23.52 8.23 -21.03
CA LEU A 442 -24.47 7.47 -20.23
C LEU A 442 -25.90 7.80 -20.70
N ILE A 443 -26.62 6.80 -21.22
CA ILE A 443 -27.98 6.94 -21.75
C ILE A 443 -28.96 6.82 -20.58
N PRO A 444 -29.85 7.81 -20.32
CA PRO A 444 -30.87 7.67 -19.28
C PRO A 444 -31.75 6.43 -19.50
N ALA A 445 -32.07 5.76 -18.40
CA ALA A 445 -32.88 4.56 -18.39
C ALA A 445 -33.93 4.61 -17.27
N TYR A 446 -34.93 3.76 -17.37
CA TYR A 446 -35.82 3.42 -16.26
C TYR A 446 -35.20 2.30 -15.40
N PRO A 447 -35.71 2.03 -14.18
CA PRO A 447 -35.21 0.95 -13.34
C PRO A 447 -35.24 -0.45 -13.98
N ASP A 448 -36.08 -0.65 -15.01
CA ASP A 448 -36.16 -1.90 -15.79
C ASP A 448 -35.13 -1.98 -16.93
N GLY A 449 -34.29 -0.95 -17.10
CA GLY A 449 -33.26 -0.85 -18.14
C GLY A 449 -33.75 -0.35 -19.51
N SER A 450 -35.05 -0.05 -19.65
CA SER A 450 -35.57 0.58 -20.87
C SER A 450 -35.06 2.02 -21.02
N GLU A 451 -34.82 2.47 -22.25
CA GLU A 451 -34.32 3.83 -22.48
C GLU A 451 -35.35 4.89 -22.10
N MET A 452 -34.88 5.94 -21.46
CA MET A 452 -35.68 7.07 -21.03
C MET A 452 -35.40 8.28 -21.92
N SER A 453 -36.46 9.01 -22.28
CA SER A 453 -36.31 10.25 -23.03
C SER A 453 -35.60 11.33 -22.19
N LEU A 454 -34.90 12.25 -22.85
CA LEU A 454 -34.27 13.39 -22.16
C LEU A 454 -35.29 14.28 -21.44
N GLY A 455 -36.53 14.34 -21.96
CA GLY A 455 -37.61 15.10 -21.35
C GLY A 455 -38.06 14.48 -20.03
N ASP A 456 -38.20 13.15 -19.98
CA ASP A 456 -38.59 12.45 -18.76
C ASP A 456 -37.48 12.51 -17.71
N TYR A 457 -36.23 12.33 -18.12
CA TYR A 457 -35.04 12.48 -17.26
C TYR A 457 -34.94 13.87 -16.62
N ALA A 458 -35.39 14.92 -17.31
CA ALA A 458 -35.30 16.29 -16.80
C ALA A 458 -36.26 16.60 -15.64
N ASN A 459 -37.30 15.81 -15.43
CA ASN A 459 -38.37 16.12 -14.49
C ASN A 459 -38.05 15.66 -13.05
N SER A 460 -37.90 14.35 -12.83
CA SER A 460 -37.71 13.74 -11.51
C SER A 460 -37.20 12.30 -11.65
N PRO A 461 -36.48 11.76 -10.63
CA PRO A 461 -36.03 10.37 -10.66
C PRO A 461 -37.22 9.41 -10.68
N PRO A 462 -37.16 8.28 -11.43
CA PRO A 462 -38.31 7.39 -11.62
C PRO A 462 -38.88 6.76 -10.36
N ASP A 463 -38.01 6.48 -9.39
CA ASP A 463 -38.36 5.91 -8.08
C ASP A 463 -38.42 6.97 -6.97
N GLY A 464 -38.26 8.25 -7.32
CA GLY A 464 -38.20 9.36 -6.39
C GLY A 464 -36.85 9.53 -5.67
N LEU A 465 -35.86 8.66 -5.89
CA LEU A 465 -34.62 8.61 -5.12
C LEU A 465 -33.35 8.54 -5.98
N HIS A 466 -33.38 7.86 -7.13
CA HIS A 466 -32.20 7.54 -7.92
C HIS A 466 -32.37 7.81 -9.41
N TYR A 467 -31.24 8.09 -10.06
CA TYR A 467 -31.16 8.27 -11.51
C TYR A 467 -30.46 7.07 -12.14
N TYR A 468 -31.05 6.55 -13.22
CA TYR A 468 -30.61 5.32 -13.87
C TYR A 468 -30.06 5.63 -15.25
N PHE A 469 -28.98 4.94 -15.60
CA PHE A 469 -28.31 5.06 -16.88
C PHE A 469 -27.85 3.70 -17.38
N LYS A 470 -27.62 3.60 -18.69
CA LYS A 470 -26.95 2.46 -19.29
C LYS A 470 -25.98 2.85 -20.39
N VAL A 471 -24.99 2.00 -20.61
CA VAL A 471 -24.09 2.01 -21.77
C VAL A 471 -23.90 0.59 -22.24
N VAL A 472 -24.05 0.38 -23.55
CA VAL A 472 -23.88 -0.91 -24.20
C VAL A 472 -22.69 -0.85 -25.14
N ARG A 473 -21.78 -1.84 -25.05
CA ARG A 473 -20.54 -1.91 -25.83
C ARG A 473 -20.43 -3.25 -26.53
N GLN A 474 -20.18 -3.18 -27.84
CA GLN A 474 -19.79 -4.35 -28.67
C GLN A 474 -18.36 -4.23 -29.19
N HIS A 475 -17.81 -3.01 -29.11
CA HIS A 475 -16.45 -2.67 -29.51
C HIS A 475 -15.80 -1.88 -28.39
N PHE A 476 -14.50 -2.06 -28.22
CA PHE A 476 -13.69 -1.35 -27.25
C PHE A 476 -12.50 -0.69 -27.92
N THR A 477 -12.12 0.44 -27.34
CA THR A 477 -11.01 1.26 -27.78
C THR A 477 -9.93 1.17 -26.69
N PRO A 478 -8.96 0.24 -26.82
CA PRO A 478 -7.88 0.07 -25.86
C PRO A 478 -6.93 1.28 -25.89
N ILE A 479 -5.89 1.25 -25.05
CA ILE A 479 -4.87 2.30 -24.90
C ILE A 479 -4.25 2.80 -26.22
N THR A 480 -4.27 2.00 -27.30
CA THR A 480 -3.83 2.37 -28.65
C THR A 480 -4.82 3.23 -29.44
N CYS A 481 -5.97 3.55 -28.85
CA CYS A 481 -7.11 4.19 -29.48
C CYS A 481 -7.63 3.53 -30.77
N THR A 482 -7.32 2.25 -30.98
CA THR A 482 -7.74 1.50 -32.17
C THR A 482 -8.97 0.66 -31.85
N ILE A 483 -10.13 1.05 -32.39
CA ILE A 483 -11.39 0.34 -32.17
C ILE A 483 -11.26 -1.12 -32.61
N SER A 484 -11.59 -2.03 -31.71
CA SER A 484 -11.63 -3.47 -31.97
C SER A 484 -12.89 -4.09 -31.38
N ALA A 485 -13.32 -5.23 -31.90
CA ALA A 485 -14.39 -6.01 -31.28
C ALA A 485 -13.98 -6.44 -29.86
N LEU A 486 -14.96 -6.56 -28.97
CA LEU A 486 -14.72 -7.09 -27.64
C LEU A 486 -14.23 -8.55 -27.73
N SER A 487 -13.23 -8.88 -26.94
CA SER A 487 -12.71 -10.25 -26.83
C SER A 487 -12.36 -10.59 -25.37
N PRO A 488 -12.50 -11.87 -24.95
CA PRO A 488 -12.11 -12.30 -23.61
C PRO A 488 -10.66 -11.94 -23.29
N GLY A 489 -10.38 -11.55 -22.04
CA GLY A 489 -9.06 -11.14 -21.57
C GLY A 489 -8.67 -9.70 -21.89
N GLN A 490 -9.47 -8.96 -22.68
CA GLN A 490 -9.24 -7.52 -22.86
C GLN A 490 -9.36 -6.78 -21.53
N LYS A 491 -8.44 -5.85 -21.30
CA LYS A 491 -8.37 -4.99 -20.11
C LYS A 491 -9.02 -3.66 -20.43
N ILE A 492 -9.94 -3.25 -19.58
CA ILE A 492 -10.73 -2.03 -19.71
C ILE A 492 -10.57 -1.24 -18.41
N GLU A 493 -9.70 -0.24 -18.42
CA GLU A 493 -9.72 0.79 -17.37
C GLU A 493 -10.97 1.63 -17.56
N ILE A 494 -11.77 1.78 -16.50
CA ILE A 494 -13.02 2.53 -16.48
C ILE A 494 -13.00 3.58 -15.38
N GLU A 495 -13.57 4.74 -15.67
CA GLU A 495 -13.81 5.80 -14.70
C GLU A 495 -15.15 6.47 -15.02
N MET A 496 -16.05 6.50 -14.04
CA MET A 496 -17.33 7.17 -14.20
C MET A 496 -17.22 8.63 -13.79
N SER A 497 -17.73 9.54 -14.61
CA SER A 497 -17.83 10.95 -14.21
C SER A 497 -19.11 11.18 -13.40
N GLN A 498 -18.96 11.72 -12.19
CA GLN A 498 -20.08 12.10 -11.33
C GLN A 498 -20.27 13.63 -11.37
N PHE A 499 -20.45 14.18 -12.57
CA PHE A 499 -20.74 15.61 -12.76
C PHE A 499 -22.18 15.92 -12.35
N LEU A 500 -22.40 16.23 -11.08
CA LEU A 500 -23.70 16.47 -10.47
C LEU A 500 -24.35 17.74 -11.02
N ASP A 501 -25.63 17.66 -11.41
CA ASP A 501 -26.44 18.79 -11.87
C ASP A 501 -27.02 19.55 -10.67
N ALA A 502 -26.40 20.66 -10.31
CA ALA A 502 -26.83 21.55 -9.22
C ALA A 502 -27.12 20.81 -7.89
N PRO A 503 -26.13 20.08 -7.31
CA PRO A 503 -26.34 19.38 -6.05
C PRO A 503 -26.67 20.38 -4.92
N PRO A 504 -27.51 20.00 -3.94
CA PRO A 504 -27.90 20.88 -2.83
C PRO A 504 -26.71 21.40 -2.02
N ASN A 505 -25.74 20.52 -1.77
CA ASN A 505 -24.53 20.80 -1.00
C ASN A 505 -23.28 20.39 -1.79
N GLY A 506 -22.12 20.92 -1.41
CA GLY A 506 -20.83 20.69 -2.07
C GLY A 506 -20.74 21.27 -3.49
N ARG A 507 -19.74 20.86 -4.28
CA ARG A 507 -19.55 21.35 -5.66
C ARG A 507 -20.24 20.44 -6.68
N ALA A 508 -20.40 20.92 -7.91
CA ALA A 508 -21.04 20.17 -8.99
C ALA A 508 -20.12 19.10 -9.61
N ASN A 509 -18.84 19.40 -9.82
CA ASN A 509 -17.98 18.55 -10.64
C ASN A 509 -17.18 17.53 -9.82
N TYR A 510 -17.36 16.24 -10.11
CA TYR A 510 -16.59 15.15 -9.53
C TYR A 510 -16.24 14.08 -10.56
N TYR A 511 -15.12 13.43 -10.31
CA TYR A 511 -14.70 12.20 -10.99
C TYR A 511 -15.10 10.99 -10.14
N GLY A 512 -14.92 9.80 -10.69
CA GLY A 512 -15.15 8.53 -9.98
C GLY A 512 -13.84 7.86 -9.61
N THR A 513 -13.93 6.69 -9.00
CA THR A 513 -12.78 5.81 -8.82
C THR A 513 -12.40 5.19 -10.16
N THR A 514 -11.10 5.07 -10.41
CA THR A 514 -10.57 4.31 -11.55
C THR A 514 -10.57 2.82 -11.22
N TYR A 515 -11.27 2.02 -12.03
CA TYR A 515 -11.34 0.57 -11.90
C TYR A 515 -10.73 -0.12 -13.12
N LEU A 516 -10.28 -1.36 -12.95
CA LEU A 516 -9.90 -2.23 -14.04
C LEU A 516 -10.92 -3.36 -14.17
N TYR A 517 -11.48 -3.51 -15.37
CA TYR A 517 -12.32 -4.63 -15.74
C TYR A 517 -11.61 -5.51 -16.78
N VAL A 518 -11.61 -6.83 -16.57
CA VAL A 518 -11.07 -7.80 -17.52
C VAL A 518 -12.22 -8.58 -18.13
N VAL A 519 -12.38 -8.47 -19.45
CA VAL A 519 -13.49 -9.08 -20.20
C VAL A 519 -13.51 -10.59 -19.99
N GLY A 520 -14.66 -11.12 -19.57
CA GLY A 520 -14.91 -12.51 -19.23
C GLY A 520 -14.44 -12.93 -17.84
N GLN A 521 -13.75 -12.05 -17.09
CA GLN A 521 -13.18 -12.33 -15.77
C GLN A 521 -13.69 -11.40 -14.66
N GLY A 522 -14.16 -10.20 -14.99
CA GLY A 522 -14.72 -9.27 -14.00
C GLY A 522 -13.75 -8.16 -13.57
N MET A 523 -14.12 -7.46 -12.51
CA MET A 523 -13.32 -6.37 -11.93
C MET A 523 -12.11 -6.89 -11.16
N MET A 524 -10.98 -6.19 -11.28
CA MET A 524 -9.69 -6.59 -10.69
C MET A 524 -9.02 -5.41 -9.95
N PRO A 525 -8.36 -5.67 -8.80
CA PRO A 525 -7.33 -4.78 -8.27
C PRO A 525 -6.23 -4.57 -9.31
N TRP A 526 -5.74 -3.33 -9.45
CA TRP A 526 -4.85 -2.96 -10.56
C TRP A 526 -3.66 -2.10 -10.16
N GLU A 527 -2.63 -2.13 -10.99
CA GLU A 527 -1.44 -1.28 -10.92
C GLU A 527 -0.98 -0.83 -12.32
N GLY A 528 -0.25 0.28 -12.39
CA GLY A 528 0.33 0.76 -13.64
C GLY A 528 1.69 0.09 -13.97
N THR A 529 1.91 -0.33 -15.21
CA THR A 529 3.17 -0.98 -15.65
C THR A 529 4.28 -0.04 -16.13
N GLY A 530 4.16 1.27 -15.91
CA GLY A 530 5.11 2.26 -16.43
C GLY A 530 5.19 3.53 -15.59
N GLU A 531 6.17 4.37 -15.89
CA GLU A 531 6.26 5.72 -15.31
C GLU A 531 5.21 6.63 -15.97
N LEU A 532 4.39 7.31 -15.15
CA LEU A 532 3.45 8.33 -15.62
C LEU A 532 4.23 9.47 -16.29
N ALA A 533 3.70 9.98 -17.41
CA ALA A 533 4.36 11.00 -18.24
C ALA A 533 4.72 12.31 -17.50
N ASN A 534 4.17 12.56 -16.30
CA ASN A 534 4.42 13.76 -15.51
C ASN A 534 5.62 13.66 -14.54
N ASN A 535 6.28 12.51 -14.44
CA ASN A 535 7.51 12.34 -13.66
C ASN A 535 8.80 12.64 -14.46
N ASN A 536 8.69 13.09 -15.73
CA ASN A 536 9.85 13.41 -16.57
C ASN A 536 10.02 14.95 -16.74
N PRO A 537 11.00 15.61 -16.08
CA PRO A 537 11.31 17.01 -16.28
C PRO A 537 12.20 17.14 -17.53
N GLY A 538 11.57 17.23 -18.71
CA GLY A 538 12.31 17.34 -19.97
C GLY A 538 11.52 17.22 -21.28
N GLY A 539 10.33 16.60 -21.29
CA GLY A 539 9.48 16.54 -22.48
C GLY A 539 9.23 15.12 -23.02
N MET A 540 8.12 15.02 -23.75
CA MET A 540 7.61 13.88 -24.52
C MET A 540 7.20 12.60 -23.75
N TYR A 541 5.88 12.46 -23.60
CA TYR A 541 5.10 11.22 -23.58
C TYR A 541 5.85 9.92 -23.24
N GLY A 542 6.02 9.65 -21.94
CA GLY A 542 6.39 8.32 -21.45
C GLY A 542 5.38 7.26 -21.91
N VAL A 543 5.83 6.01 -22.06
CA VAL A 543 5.00 4.86 -22.44
C VAL A 543 3.74 4.86 -21.55
N PRO A 544 2.53 4.82 -22.13
CA PRO A 544 1.31 4.78 -21.34
C PRO A 544 1.41 3.66 -20.30
N ALA A 545 1.29 4.03 -19.02
CA ALA A 545 1.21 3.06 -17.94
C ALA A 545 -0.12 2.30 -18.10
N ASP A 546 -0.09 1.19 -18.84
CA ASP A 546 -1.25 0.32 -18.98
C ASP A 546 -1.68 -0.18 -17.59
N SER A 547 -2.97 -0.39 -17.41
CA SER A 547 -3.51 -0.97 -16.19
C SER A 547 -3.39 -2.48 -16.26
N MET A 548 -2.65 -3.06 -15.33
CA MET A 548 -2.53 -4.50 -15.16
C MET A 548 -3.24 -4.97 -13.90
N PRO A 549 -3.87 -6.15 -13.92
CA PRO A 549 -4.30 -6.79 -12.70
C PRO A 549 -3.09 -7.04 -11.79
N ILE A 550 -3.19 -6.64 -10.52
CA ILE A 550 -2.18 -6.99 -9.51
C ILE A 550 -2.10 -8.52 -9.42
N PRO A 551 -0.91 -9.15 -9.39
CA PRO A 551 -0.79 -10.59 -9.27
C PRO A 551 -1.50 -11.13 -8.02
N VAL A 552 -2.09 -12.33 -8.10
CA VAL A 552 -2.85 -12.93 -6.99
C VAL A 552 -2.03 -13.00 -5.70
N GLY A 553 -0.72 -13.28 -5.80
CA GLY A 553 0.21 -13.30 -4.67
C GLY A 553 0.37 -11.95 -3.95
N ALA A 554 0.20 -10.85 -4.67
CA ALA A 554 0.33 -9.48 -4.14
C ALA A 554 -1.01 -8.86 -3.69
N ARG A 555 -2.14 -9.56 -3.88
CA ARG A 555 -3.46 -9.15 -3.41
C ARG A 555 -3.63 -9.50 -1.93
N LEU A 556 -3.17 -8.63 -1.03
CA LEU A 556 -3.19 -8.89 0.41
C LEU A 556 -4.63 -9.06 0.97
N GLY A 557 -5.60 -8.35 0.41
CA GLY A 557 -7.03 -8.49 0.76
C GLY A 557 -7.84 -9.34 -0.23
N GLY A 558 -7.20 -10.14 -1.10
CA GLY A 558 -7.92 -10.81 -2.19
C GLY A 558 -8.54 -9.80 -3.15
N GLN A 559 -9.80 -9.98 -3.55
CA GLN A 559 -10.51 -9.05 -4.45
C GLN A 559 -10.91 -7.73 -3.79
N THR A 560 -10.80 -7.62 -2.45
CA THR A 560 -11.00 -6.35 -1.75
C THR A 560 -9.76 -5.46 -1.77
N THR A 561 -8.64 -5.96 -2.30
CA THR A 561 -7.37 -5.22 -2.39
C THR A 561 -7.57 -3.97 -3.23
N THR A 562 -7.11 -2.82 -2.74
CA THR A 562 -7.18 -1.56 -3.49
C THR A 562 -6.18 -1.57 -4.64
N HIS A 563 -6.36 -0.67 -5.60
CA HIS A 563 -5.33 -0.41 -6.60
C HIS A 563 -4.04 0.14 -5.95
N ARG A 564 -2.92 0.02 -6.67
CA ARG A 564 -1.66 0.66 -6.26
C ARG A 564 -1.84 2.18 -6.20
N ASN A 565 -1.13 2.83 -5.28
CA ASN A 565 -1.15 4.30 -5.17
C ASN A 565 -0.52 4.94 -6.41
N GLU A 566 -1.34 5.31 -7.39
CA GLU A 566 -0.92 6.02 -8.60
C GLU A 566 -1.04 7.55 -8.46
N SER A 567 -1.71 8.05 -7.41
CA SER A 567 -1.96 9.49 -7.21
C SER A 567 -0.92 10.19 -6.33
N ALA A 568 0.08 9.45 -5.85
CA ALA A 568 1.13 9.93 -4.96
C ALA A 568 0.59 10.55 -3.65
N GLU A 569 -0.48 9.99 -3.08
CA GLU A 569 -1.06 10.37 -1.78
C GLU A 569 -0.84 9.27 -0.72
N PRO A 570 0.42 9.02 -0.32
CA PRO A 570 0.78 7.88 0.54
C PRO A 570 0.14 7.92 1.93
N ASP A 571 -0.31 9.07 2.38
CA ASP A 571 -0.92 9.27 3.69
C ASP A 571 -2.46 9.17 3.70
N ASN A 572 -3.10 8.85 2.57
CA ASN A 572 -4.55 8.70 2.46
C ASN A 572 -5.00 7.25 2.13
N LEU A 573 -4.05 6.30 2.09
CA LEU A 573 -4.29 4.94 1.63
C LEU A 573 -5.26 4.15 2.50
N PHE A 574 -5.22 4.36 3.82
CA PHE A 574 -6.05 3.60 4.76
C PHE A 574 -7.51 4.09 4.87
N MET A 575 -7.94 5.00 3.99
CA MET A 575 -9.32 5.50 3.98
C MET A 575 -10.15 4.96 2.80
N GLN A 576 -9.56 4.13 1.93
CA GLN A 576 -10.20 3.72 0.68
C GLN A 576 -11.23 2.60 0.86
N MET A 577 -12.24 2.59 -0.01
CA MET A 577 -13.21 1.50 -0.14
C MET A 577 -12.52 0.24 -0.68
N ALA A 578 -12.96 -0.94 -0.24
CA ALA A 578 -12.64 -2.20 -0.92
C ALA A 578 -12.96 -2.11 -2.42
N THR A 579 -12.09 -2.61 -3.29
CA THR A 579 -12.30 -2.52 -4.75
C THR A 579 -13.60 -3.18 -5.20
N ASN A 580 -14.01 -4.28 -4.56
CA ASN A 580 -15.24 -5.01 -4.85
C ASN A 580 -16.46 -4.58 -4.00
N LEU A 581 -16.46 -3.37 -3.43
CA LEU A 581 -17.54 -2.90 -2.54
C LEU A 581 -18.91 -3.05 -3.19
N ALA A 582 -19.84 -3.76 -2.55
CA ALA A 582 -21.14 -4.04 -3.11
C ALA A 582 -22.02 -2.77 -3.18
N PRO A 583 -22.91 -2.64 -4.18
CA PRO A 583 -23.81 -1.49 -4.33
C PRO A 583 -24.53 -1.07 -3.04
N GLN A 584 -25.16 -2.02 -2.35
CA GLN A 584 -25.91 -1.74 -1.12
C GLN A 584 -25.05 -1.19 0.04
N ASN A 585 -23.72 -1.36 -0.04
CA ASN A 585 -22.78 -0.93 0.98
C ASN A 585 -22.10 0.40 0.64
N GLY A 586 -22.21 0.92 -0.59
CA GLY A 586 -21.64 2.22 -1.01
C GLY A 586 -22.04 3.37 -0.09
N GLN A 587 -23.35 3.58 0.03
CA GLN A 587 -23.89 4.65 0.88
C GLN A 587 -23.64 4.37 2.37
N ARG A 588 -23.74 3.11 2.80
CA ARG A 588 -23.51 2.71 4.21
C ARG A 588 -22.06 2.96 4.64
N PHE A 589 -21.10 2.73 3.73
CA PHE A 589 -19.69 2.99 3.96
C PHE A 589 -19.42 4.47 4.22
N VAL A 590 -19.92 5.37 3.36
CA VAL A 590 -19.75 6.82 3.56
C VAL A 590 -20.51 7.34 4.78
N LEU A 591 -21.69 6.78 5.11
CA LEU A 591 -22.37 7.13 6.36
C LEU A 591 -21.60 6.65 7.58
N GLY A 592 -20.95 5.49 7.53
CA GLY A 592 -20.09 5.00 8.61
C GLY A 592 -18.84 5.85 8.80
N ARG A 593 -18.25 6.31 7.68
CA ARG A 593 -17.17 7.29 7.70
C ARG A 593 -17.58 8.57 8.42
N ARG A 594 -18.78 9.08 8.13
CA ARG A 594 -19.34 10.27 8.80
C ARG A 594 -19.39 10.09 10.32
N VAL A 595 -19.87 8.92 10.79
CA VAL A 595 -19.89 8.59 12.23
C VAL A 595 -18.48 8.60 12.82
N LEU A 596 -17.50 8.00 12.16
CA LEU A 596 -16.10 7.92 12.61
C LEU A 596 -15.45 9.31 12.81
N HIS A 597 -15.83 10.27 11.98
CA HIS A 597 -15.33 11.66 12.01
C HIS A 597 -16.16 12.62 12.87
N THR A 598 -17.24 12.15 13.50
CA THR A 598 -18.12 13.00 14.32
C THR A 598 -17.60 13.10 15.77
N ASP A 599 -17.54 14.32 16.30
CA ASP A 599 -17.37 14.61 17.72
C ASP A 599 -18.71 14.39 18.43
N PHE A 600 -18.78 13.39 19.31
CA PHE A 600 -20.03 13.03 20.00
C PHE A 600 -20.41 14.00 21.14
N VAL A 601 -19.55 14.95 21.49
CA VAL A 601 -19.83 15.98 22.49
C VAL A 601 -20.60 17.13 21.85
N ASN A 602 -20.13 17.65 20.72
CA ASN A 602 -20.73 18.84 20.10
C ASN A 602 -21.37 18.58 18.72
N GLY A 603 -21.10 17.44 18.08
CA GLY A 603 -21.59 17.06 16.76
C GLY A 603 -20.74 17.58 15.61
N GLU A 604 -19.65 18.32 15.84
CA GLU A 604 -18.77 18.79 14.77
C GLU A 604 -18.03 17.63 14.09
N HIS A 605 -17.60 17.81 12.84
CA HIS A 605 -16.69 16.86 12.20
C HIS A 605 -15.26 17.36 12.31
N ASP A 606 -14.30 16.44 12.49
CA ASP A 606 -12.87 16.78 12.50
C ASP A 606 -12.29 16.98 11.07
N GLU A 607 -13.12 16.80 10.04
CA GLU A 607 -12.83 17.12 8.65
C GLU A 607 -13.31 18.54 8.28
N PRO A 608 -12.46 19.38 7.66
CA PRO A 608 -12.81 20.76 7.35
C PRO A 608 -13.94 20.86 6.32
N GLY A 609 -14.85 21.82 6.53
CA GLY A 609 -15.92 22.16 5.59
C GLY A 609 -17.17 21.29 5.66
N ASN A 610 -17.17 20.27 6.53
CA ASN A 610 -18.35 19.45 6.82
C ASN A 610 -19.21 20.07 7.94
N PRO A 611 -20.55 20.10 7.80
CA PRO A 611 -21.44 20.72 8.80
C PRO A 611 -21.51 19.88 10.08
N ALA A 612 -21.86 20.50 11.21
CA ALA A 612 -22.13 19.74 12.43
C ALA A 612 -23.35 18.82 12.29
N TRP A 613 -23.27 17.63 12.86
CA TRP A 613 -24.35 16.66 12.97
C TRP A 613 -25.00 16.73 14.36
N SER A 614 -25.98 17.63 14.50
CA SER A 614 -26.62 17.92 15.79
C SER A 614 -27.26 16.70 16.46
N GLN A 615 -27.70 15.69 15.70
CA GLN A 615 -28.25 14.45 16.23
C GLN A 615 -27.25 13.60 17.02
N GLN A 616 -25.94 13.78 16.82
CA GLN A 616 -24.90 13.08 17.59
C GLN A 616 -24.35 13.92 18.76
N SER A 617 -24.71 15.21 18.82
CA SER A 617 -24.29 16.14 19.87
C SER A 617 -24.82 15.68 21.24
N GLY A 618 -23.95 15.74 22.26
CA GLY A 618 -24.29 15.36 23.63
C GLY A 618 -24.38 13.86 23.92
N LYS A 619 -23.94 12.98 23.00
CA LYS A 619 -23.86 11.53 23.24
C LYS A 619 -22.52 11.08 23.81
N GLY A 620 -21.50 11.93 23.81
CA GLY A 620 -20.25 11.67 24.49
C GLY A 620 -20.46 11.73 26.01
N GLY A 621 -20.08 10.66 26.70
CA GLY A 621 -20.17 10.57 28.16
C GLY A 621 -19.34 11.64 28.90
N PRO A 622 -19.57 11.83 30.21
CA PRO A 622 -18.85 12.83 31.01
C PRO A 622 -17.35 12.56 31.11
N LEU A 623 -16.95 11.29 30.96
CA LEU A 623 -15.58 10.79 31.03
C LEU A 623 -15.27 10.04 29.73
N LEU A 624 -14.10 10.32 29.16
CA LEU A 624 -13.66 9.81 27.86
C LEU A 624 -12.14 9.91 27.71
N ILE A 625 -11.59 9.24 26.70
CA ILE A 625 -10.22 9.44 26.23
C ILE A 625 -10.23 10.47 25.11
N ASN A 626 -11.09 10.27 24.10
CA ASN A 626 -11.18 11.11 22.91
C ASN A 626 -12.63 11.31 22.43
N ARG A 627 -12.86 12.33 21.60
CA ARG A 627 -14.21 12.75 21.18
C ARG A 627 -14.64 12.26 19.81
N THR A 628 -13.68 11.91 18.94
CA THR A 628 -13.90 11.24 17.64
C THR A 628 -13.11 9.93 17.60
N CYS A 629 -13.54 8.97 16.78
CA CYS A 629 -12.78 7.75 16.55
C CYS A 629 -11.44 8.06 15.84
N ASN A 630 -11.44 9.03 14.92
CA ASN A 630 -10.27 9.45 14.15
C ASN A 630 -9.19 10.18 14.98
N SER A 631 -9.51 10.76 16.15
CA SER A 631 -8.50 11.31 17.06
C SER A 631 -7.49 10.25 17.54
N CYS A 632 -7.96 9.02 17.78
CA CYS A 632 -7.11 7.88 18.12
C CYS A 632 -6.57 7.18 16.85
N HIS A 633 -7.44 6.95 15.88
CA HIS A 633 -7.16 6.23 14.62
C HIS A 633 -7.00 7.20 13.45
N THR A 634 -6.05 8.14 13.56
CA THR A 634 -5.89 9.21 12.55
C THR A 634 -5.71 8.61 11.16
N LYS A 635 -6.63 8.96 10.25
CA LYS A 635 -6.72 8.39 8.89
C LYS A 635 -6.73 6.85 8.87
N ASN A 636 -7.33 6.22 9.88
CA ASN A 636 -7.37 4.77 10.11
C ASN A 636 -5.99 4.11 10.32
N ALA A 637 -4.92 4.88 10.48
CA ALA A 637 -3.59 4.38 10.75
C ALA A 637 -3.40 4.06 12.24
N ARG A 638 -2.33 3.30 12.53
CA ARG A 638 -1.88 3.13 13.90
C ARG A 638 -1.35 4.45 14.44
N ALA A 639 -1.48 4.69 15.75
CA ALA A 639 -0.90 5.87 16.38
C ALA A 639 0.61 5.74 16.62
N LEU A 640 1.30 6.87 16.81
CA LEU A 640 2.73 6.93 17.15
C LEU A 640 2.94 7.50 18.56
N PRO A 641 3.97 7.05 19.30
CA PRO A 641 4.43 7.65 20.56
C PRO A 641 4.63 9.16 20.47
N VAL A 642 4.12 9.87 21.47
CA VAL A 642 4.46 11.28 21.70
C VAL A 642 5.76 11.43 22.49
N ALA A 643 6.29 12.64 22.53
CA ALA A 643 7.48 12.94 23.34
C ALA A 643 7.24 12.69 24.85
N PRO A 644 8.27 12.31 25.62
CA PRO A 644 8.13 12.15 27.06
C PRO A 644 7.54 13.39 27.75
N GLY A 645 6.67 13.16 28.74
CA GLY A 645 5.93 14.18 29.47
C GLY A 645 4.65 14.66 28.77
N GLN A 646 4.40 14.27 27.52
CA GLN A 646 3.14 14.58 26.84
C GLN A 646 2.03 13.57 27.20
N PRO A 647 0.75 13.99 27.21
CA PRO A 647 -0.39 13.11 27.43
C PRO A 647 -0.48 12.00 26.38
N LEU A 648 -0.86 10.79 26.81
CA LEU A 648 -1.04 9.62 25.95
C LEU A 648 -2.51 9.43 25.55
N ASP A 649 -3.05 10.37 24.78
CA ASP A 649 -4.46 10.42 24.36
C ASP A 649 -4.83 9.41 23.24
N LYS A 650 -3.85 8.86 22.52
CA LYS A 650 -4.08 7.79 21.52
C LYS A 650 -3.84 6.37 22.05
N TRP A 651 -3.84 6.23 23.38
CA TRP A 651 -3.69 4.96 24.09
C TRP A 651 -4.94 4.66 24.88
N VAL A 652 -5.23 3.37 24.97
CA VAL A 652 -6.10 2.82 25.99
C VAL A 652 -5.22 2.26 27.10
N PHE A 653 -5.45 2.72 28.33
CA PHE A 653 -4.89 2.12 29.53
C PHE A 653 -5.96 1.28 30.20
N LYS A 654 -5.90 -0.04 30.02
CA LYS A 654 -6.68 -0.96 30.84
C LYS A 654 -6.10 -0.92 32.25
N VAL A 655 -6.94 -0.81 33.28
CA VAL A 655 -6.50 -0.67 34.67
C VAL A 655 -7.26 -1.60 35.59
N ALA A 656 -6.62 -1.98 36.70
CA ALA A 656 -7.23 -2.83 37.71
C ALA A 656 -6.67 -2.55 39.12
N ASP A 657 -7.39 -3.05 40.12
CA ASP A 657 -6.91 -3.13 41.50
C ASP A 657 -5.78 -4.18 41.66
N ALA A 658 -5.26 -4.34 42.88
CA ALA A 658 -4.19 -5.30 43.16
C ALA A 658 -4.60 -6.77 42.90
N ASN A 659 -5.90 -7.06 42.93
CA ASN A 659 -6.48 -8.38 42.68
C ASN A 659 -6.79 -8.63 41.21
N GLY A 660 -6.66 -7.62 40.34
CA GLY A 660 -7.00 -7.71 38.92
C GLY A 660 -8.47 -7.42 38.59
N ASN A 661 -9.27 -6.93 39.56
CA ASN A 661 -10.64 -6.50 39.31
C ASN A 661 -10.68 -5.08 38.74
N PRO A 662 -11.76 -4.66 38.04
CA PRO A 662 -11.96 -3.27 37.65
C PRO A 662 -11.69 -2.31 38.81
N HIS A 663 -10.92 -1.26 38.54
CA HIS A 663 -10.45 -0.35 39.58
C HIS A 663 -11.65 0.40 40.22
N PRO A 664 -11.81 0.43 41.55
CA PRO A 664 -13.00 0.98 42.19
C PRO A 664 -13.33 2.44 41.85
N GLN A 665 -12.32 3.26 41.52
CA GLN A 665 -12.52 4.69 41.22
C GLN A 665 -12.57 5.04 39.73
N VAL A 666 -12.41 4.05 38.84
CA VAL A 666 -12.20 4.27 37.39
C VAL A 666 -13.03 3.28 36.56
N GLY A 667 -12.98 1.99 36.90
CA GLY A 667 -13.53 0.92 36.07
C GLY A 667 -12.41 0.13 35.40
N ALA A 668 -12.66 -0.36 34.19
CA ALA A 668 -11.74 -1.23 33.46
C ALA A 668 -10.74 -0.45 32.59
N VAL A 669 -11.05 0.78 32.21
CA VAL A 669 -10.23 1.65 31.35
C VAL A 669 -10.11 3.04 31.96
N LEU A 670 -8.89 3.58 32.00
CA LEU A 670 -8.65 4.95 32.47
C LEU A 670 -9.02 5.97 31.37
N GLN A 671 -10.04 6.77 31.65
CA GLN A 671 -10.58 7.84 30.81
C GLN A 671 -9.94 9.18 31.19
N THR A 672 -8.93 9.57 30.41
CA THR A 672 -8.00 10.65 30.75
C THR A 672 -8.55 12.07 30.53
N SER A 673 -9.75 12.19 29.99
CA SER A 673 -10.42 13.45 29.65
C SER A 673 -11.85 13.48 30.17
N SER A 674 -12.48 14.66 30.13
CA SER A 674 -13.86 14.86 30.56
C SER A 674 -14.55 15.92 29.71
N THR A 675 -15.86 15.79 29.48
CA THR A 675 -16.66 16.86 28.84
C THR A 675 -16.98 18.01 29.80
N GLY A 676 -16.82 17.77 31.11
CA GLY A 676 -16.88 18.78 32.16
C GLY A 676 -16.44 18.19 33.50
N GLY A 677 -15.92 19.03 34.41
CA GLY A 677 -15.41 18.59 35.70
C GLY A 677 -13.97 18.06 35.63
N ALA A 678 -13.66 17.07 36.46
CA ALA A 678 -12.36 16.42 36.48
C ALA A 678 -12.42 15.07 35.76
N SER A 679 -11.37 14.74 35.01
CA SER A 679 -11.15 13.38 34.50
C SER A 679 -10.73 12.42 35.62
N GLU A 680 -10.60 11.14 35.29
CA GLU A 680 -10.15 10.11 36.24
C GLU A 680 -8.65 10.20 36.57
N GLY A 681 -7.91 10.91 35.73
CA GLY A 681 -6.46 11.03 35.82
C GLY A 681 -5.83 11.29 34.45
N GLY A 682 -4.51 11.16 34.39
CA GLY A 682 -3.75 11.27 33.15
C GLY A 682 -2.56 10.32 33.12
N VAL A 683 -2.07 10.01 31.92
CA VAL A 683 -0.88 9.18 31.74
C VAL A 683 0.08 9.86 30.77
N THR A 684 1.37 9.80 31.11
CA THR A 684 2.48 10.24 30.27
C THR A 684 3.57 9.17 30.24
N ILE A 685 4.43 9.18 29.22
CA ILE A 685 5.73 8.50 29.31
C ILE A 685 6.67 9.47 30.02
N ALA A 686 7.07 9.18 31.27
CA ALA A 686 7.99 10.04 32.01
C ALA A 686 9.42 9.95 31.45
N SER A 687 9.83 8.74 31.08
CA SER A 687 11.14 8.47 30.49
C SER A 687 11.13 7.13 29.77
N TYR A 688 12.20 6.82 29.05
CA TYR A 688 12.45 5.49 28.50
C TYR A 688 13.64 4.85 29.19
N SER A 689 13.48 3.61 29.64
CA SER A 689 14.60 2.75 30.02
C SER A 689 15.22 2.17 28.76
N GLN A 690 16.55 2.14 28.66
CA GLN A 690 17.25 1.64 27.48
C GLN A 690 18.20 0.50 27.84
N SER A 691 18.19 -0.55 27.04
CA SER A 691 19.09 -1.71 27.17
C SER A 691 19.33 -2.32 25.79
N ASN A 692 20.59 -2.61 25.46
CA ASN A 692 20.98 -3.23 24.19
C ASN A 692 20.44 -2.49 22.94
N GLY A 693 20.32 -1.15 23.02
CA GLY A 693 19.77 -0.33 21.93
C GLY A 693 18.24 -0.42 21.77
N LEU A 694 17.53 -1.14 22.64
CA LEU A 694 16.08 -1.17 22.74
C LEU A 694 15.60 -0.25 23.86
N ARG A 695 14.35 0.23 23.78
CA ARG A 695 13.75 1.10 24.80
C ARG A 695 12.41 0.58 25.31
N SER A 696 12.13 0.73 26.60
CA SER A 696 10.82 0.45 27.21
C SER A 696 10.28 1.69 27.91
N PRO A 697 8.98 2.00 27.80
CA PRO A 697 8.40 3.19 28.40
C PRO A 697 8.27 3.06 29.92
N ASN A 698 8.57 4.13 30.64
CA ASN A 698 8.25 4.28 32.07
C ASN A 698 7.06 5.24 32.19
N TYR A 699 5.89 4.72 32.51
CA TYR A 699 4.66 5.52 32.63
C TYR A 699 4.60 6.28 33.95
N ALA A 700 4.05 7.49 33.91
CA ALA A 700 3.66 8.25 35.09
C ALA A 700 2.17 8.56 35.03
N PHE A 701 1.47 8.19 36.10
CA PHE A 701 0.05 8.43 36.30
C PHE A 701 -0.17 9.68 37.17
N SER A 702 -1.19 10.46 36.85
CA SER A 702 -1.72 11.53 37.71
C SER A 702 -3.16 11.21 38.09
N GLY A 703 -3.58 11.61 39.30
CA GLY A 703 -4.88 11.20 39.85
C GLY A 703 -4.82 9.77 40.39
N VAL A 704 -5.51 8.83 39.75
CA VAL A 704 -5.48 7.41 40.12
C VAL A 704 -4.16 6.77 39.67
N ASN A 705 -3.47 6.12 40.60
CA ASN A 705 -2.29 5.29 40.31
C ASN A 705 -2.67 3.80 40.41
N PRO A 706 -2.94 3.12 39.28
CA PRO A 706 -3.44 1.76 39.29
C PRO A 706 -2.36 0.77 39.73
N ALA A 707 -2.74 -0.25 40.51
CA ALA A 707 -1.81 -1.31 40.91
C ALA A 707 -1.39 -2.19 39.72
N ARG A 708 -2.29 -2.36 38.75
CA ARG A 708 -2.08 -3.13 37.52
C ARG A 708 -2.62 -2.36 36.32
N PHE A 709 -1.90 -2.40 35.19
CA PHE A 709 -2.33 -1.78 33.94
C PHE A 709 -1.76 -2.48 32.70
N SER A 710 -2.41 -2.27 31.57
CA SER A 710 -1.95 -2.67 30.23
C SER A 710 -2.07 -1.47 29.30
N ALA A 711 -0.93 -1.01 28.76
CA ALA A 711 -0.85 0.15 27.87
C ALA A 711 -1.02 -0.30 26.41
N ARG A 712 -1.97 0.29 25.70
CA ARG A 712 -2.37 -0.17 24.35
C ARG A 712 -2.52 1.00 23.39
N ILE A 713 -1.56 1.14 22.49
CA ILE A 713 -1.61 2.15 21.43
C ILE A 713 -2.65 1.79 20.38
N SER A 714 -3.30 2.79 19.80
CA SER A 714 -4.34 2.59 18.77
C SER A 714 -3.77 1.86 17.53
N PRO A 715 -4.33 0.69 17.13
CA PRO A 715 -3.91 -0.02 15.92
C PRO A 715 -4.49 0.62 14.64
N GLN A 716 -4.01 0.17 13.48
CA GLN A 716 -4.64 0.48 12.19
C GLN A 716 -5.96 -0.30 12.02
N LEU A 717 -6.86 0.19 11.15
CA LEU A 717 -8.22 -0.36 10.99
C LEU A 717 -8.50 -1.05 9.63
N VAL A 718 -7.52 -1.16 8.74
CA VAL A 718 -7.73 -1.77 7.41
C VAL A 718 -7.85 -3.30 7.47
N GLY A 719 -8.74 -3.87 6.65
CA GLY A 719 -8.90 -5.32 6.50
C GLY A 719 -9.63 -6.03 7.65
N MET A 720 -10.25 -5.30 8.59
CA MET A 720 -10.84 -5.92 9.79
C MET A 720 -11.98 -6.89 9.47
N GLY A 721 -12.82 -6.58 8.47
CA GLY A 721 -13.90 -7.48 8.06
C GLY A 721 -13.39 -8.80 7.50
N LEU A 722 -12.27 -8.79 6.79
CA LEU A 722 -11.63 -10.02 6.29
C LEU A 722 -11.14 -10.91 7.43
N LEU A 723 -10.63 -10.34 8.53
CA LEU A 723 -10.21 -11.10 9.71
C LEU A 723 -11.41 -11.69 10.47
N GLU A 724 -12.53 -10.96 10.53
CA GLU A 724 -13.80 -11.47 11.08
C GLU A 724 -14.31 -12.66 10.26
N ALA A 725 -14.15 -12.61 8.94
CA ALA A 725 -14.61 -13.62 8.01
C ALA A 725 -13.77 -14.91 8.00
N ILE A 726 -12.64 -15.00 8.69
CA ILE A 726 -11.86 -16.24 8.80
C ILE A 726 -12.64 -17.28 9.63
N PRO A 727 -12.91 -18.50 9.13
CA PRO A 727 -13.58 -19.54 9.91
C PRO A 727 -12.84 -19.85 11.21
N GLU A 728 -13.57 -20.06 12.33
CA GLU A 728 -12.97 -20.41 13.62
C GLU A 728 -12.09 -21.66 13.51
N SER A 729 -12.55 -22.67 12.77
CA SER A 729 -11.81 -23.91 12.53
C SER A 729 -10.43 -23.69 11.90
N ALA A 730 -10.25 -22.66 11.08
CA ALA A 730 -8.96 -22.35 10.44
C ALA A 730 -7.96 -21.78 11.44
N ILE A 731 -8.42 -20.95 12.38
CA ILE A 731 -7.58 -20.40 13.46
C ILE A 731 -7.26 -21.49 14.48
N LEU A 732 -8.25 -22.29 14.87
CA LEU A 732 -8.08 -23.38 15.84
C LEU A 732 -7.16 -24.49 15.31
N ALA A 733 -7.11 -24.70 13.98
CA ALA A 733 -6.18 -25.65 13.37
C ALA A 733 -4.70 -25.23 13.53
N LEU A 734 -4.42 -23.95 13.80
CA LEU A 734 -3.08 -23.43 14.06
C LEU A 734 -2.72 -23.42 15.56
N ALA A 735 -3.69 -23.67 16.44
CA ALA A 735 -3.45 -23.66 17.88
C ALA A 735 -2.65 -24.89 18.31
N ASP A 736 -1.51 -24.66 18.95
CA ASP A 736 -0.66 -25.68 19.57
C ASP A 736 -0.30 -25.29 21.01
N PRO A 737 -1.27 -25.25 21.94
CA PRO A 737 -1.04 -24.77 23.31
C PRO A 737 -0.05 -25.61 24.13
N ASN A 738 0.36 -26.79 23.63
CA ASN A 738 1.28 -27.69 24.33
C ASN A 738 2.64 -27.82 23.61
N ASP A 739 2.89 -27.04 22.55
CA ASP A 739 4.09 -27.15 21.70
C ASP A 739 4.35 -28.61 21.30
N ALA A 740 3.32 -29.26 20.78
CA ALA A 740 3.35 -30.69 20.44
C ALA A 740 4.34 -31.00 19.32
N ASN A 741 4.64 -30.02 18.46
CA ASN A 741 5.62 -30.14 17.40
C ASN A 741 7.07 -29.83 17.85
N GLY A 742 7.26 -29.25 19.05
CA GLY A 742 8.56 -28.94 19.64
C GLY A 742 9.32 -27.82 18.93
N ASP A 743 8.62 -26.91 18.26
CA ASP A 743 9.21 -25.75 17.58
C ASP A 743 9.41 -24.54 18.51
N GLY A 744 8.90 -24.63 19.75
CA GLY A 744 9.00 -23.59 20.78
C GLY A 744 7.88 -22.53 20.71
N VAL A 745 6.89 -22.71 19.84
CA VAL A 745 5.70 -21.86 19.70
C VAL A 745 4.51 -22.59 20.31
N SER A 746 3.77 -21.89 21.18
CA SER A 746 2.66 -22.46 21.95
C SER A 746 1.35 -21.68 21.73
N GLY A 747 1.13 -21.24 20.50
CA GLY A 747 0.00 -20.40 20.12
C GLY A 747 -1.33 -20.98 20.56
N ARG A 748 -2.19 -20.17 21.18
CA ARG A 748 -3.53 -20.61 21.59
C ARG A 748 -4.62 -19.60 21.31
N ALA A 749 -5.83 -20.10 21.09
CA ALA A 749 -7.01 -19.28 20.95
C ALA A 749 -7.40 -18.63 22.29
N ASN A 750 -7.80 -17.36 22.26
CA ASN A 750 -8.53 -16.76 23.37
C ASN A 750 -10.02 -17.10 23.24
N VAL A 751 -10.65 -17.54 24.32
CA VAL A 751 -12.09 -17.86 24.35
C VAL A 751 -12.81 -16.84 25.19
N VAL A 752 -13.80 -16.19 24.60
CA VAL A 752 -14.54 -15.07 25.20
C VAL A 752 -16.05 -15.34 25.17
N ASN A 753 -16.82 -14.62 25.98
CA ASN A 753 -18.28 -14.63 25.88
C ASN A 753 -18.74 -13.30 25.27
N ASP A 754 -19.67 -13.38 24.31
CA ASP A 754 -20.35 -12.19 23.79
C ASP A 754 -21.34 -11.62 24.81
N THR A 755 -21.97 -10.48 24.49
CA THR A 755 -22.93 -9.82 25.39
C THR A 755 -24.21 -10.63 25.63
N ALA A 756 -24.50 -11.64 24.80
CA ALA A 756 -25.58 -12.60 25.00
C ALA A 756 -25.14 -13.82 25.82
N GLY A 757 -23.87 -13.90 26.24
CA GLY A 757 -23.30 -15.00 27.00
C GLY A 757 -22.90 -16.21 26.15
N VAL A 758 -22.86 -16.08 24.83
CA VAL A 758 -22.43 -17.16 23.93
C VAL A 758 -20.92 -17.22 23.90
N THR A 759 -20.36 -18.42 24.03
CA THR A 759 -18.92 -18.67 23.95
C THR A 759 -18.43 -18.56 22.50
N ARG A 760 -17.44 -17.71 22.27
CA ARG A 760 -16.88 -17.31 20.97
C ARG A 760 -15.35 -17.36 20.98
N LEU A 761 -14.78 -17.46 19.80
CA LEU A 761 -13.37 -17.19 19.57
C LEU A 761 -13.12 -15.68 19.68
N GLY A 762 -12.13 -15.27 20.46
CA GLY A 762 -11.65 -13.91 20.51
C GLY A 762 -10.78 -13.58 19.29
N ARG A 763 -10.99 -12.41 18.67
CA ARG A 763 -10.32 -12.00 17.43
C ARG A 763 -9.73 -10.59 17.49
N PHE A 764 -10.44 -9.67 18.12
CA PHE A 764 -10.12 -8.24 18.08
C PHE A 764 -9.53 -7.73 19.40
N GLY A 765 -8.83 -6.59 19.30
CA GLY A 765 -8.00 -6.03 20.36
C GLY A 765 -6.59 -6.65 20.42
N TRP A 766 -5.78 -6.12 21.33
CA TRP A 766 -4.38 -6.53 21.50
C TRP A 766 -4.21 -7.92 22.11
N LYS A 767 -5.20 -8.39 22.87
CA LYS A 767 -5.21 -9.74 23.49
C LYS A 767 -6.42 -10.56 23.03
N ALA A 768 -6.94 -10.31 21.82
CA ALA A 768 -8.09 -11.04 21.27
C ALA A 768 -9.31 -11.07 22.22
N GLY A 769 -9.62 -9.94 22.87
CA GLY A 769 -10.66 -9.86 23.91
C GLY A 769 -12.09 -9.70 23.36
N MET A 770 -12.25 -9.45 22.06
CA MET A 770 -13.55 -9.21 21.43
C MET A 770 -13.82 -10.22 20.31
N PRO A 771 -15.04 -10.78 20.21
CA PRO A 771 -15.33 -11.85 19.27
C PRO A 771 -15.54 -11.36 17.83
N ASP A 772 -16.18 -10.21 17.66
CA ASP A 772 -16.56 -9.64 16.36
C ASP A 772 -16.37 -8.11 16.35
N LEU A 773 -16.47 -7.50 15.18
CA LEU A 773 -16.28 -6.06 14.99
C LEU A 773 -17.37 -5.24 15.64
N ARG A 774 -18.61 -5.73 15.67
CA ARG A 774 -19.72 -5.02 16.32
C ARG A 774 -19.44 -4.85 17.81
N HIS A 775 -18.94 -5.89 18.48
CA HIS A 775 -18.52 -5.83 19.89
C HIS A 775 -17.28 -4.96 20.09
N GLN A 776 -16.27 -5.07 19.22
CA GLN A 776 -15.07 -4.23 19.30
C GLN A 776 -15.40 -2.73 19.16
N VAL A 777 -16.19 -2.36 18.15
CA VAL A 777 -16.60 -0.97 17.90
C VAL A 777 -17.47 -0.45 19.04
N ALA A 778 -18.47 -1.22 19.48
CA ALA A 778 -19.34 -0.82 20.58
C ALA A 778 -18.58 -0.68 21.92
N SER A 779 -17.59 -1.54 22.16
CA SER A 779 -16.73 -1.43 23.34
C SER A 779 -15.86 -0.17 23.28
N ALA A 780 -15.25 0.14 22.14
CA ALA A 780 -14.43 1.33 21.98
C ALA A 780 -15.26 2.62 22.13
N LEU A 781 -16.47 2.66 21.54
CA LEU A 781 -17.43 3.75 21.77
C LEU A 781 -17.69 3.96 23.26
N ARG A 782 -17.95 2.88 24.01
CA ARG A 782 -18.20 2.92 25.45
C ARG A 782 -16.99 3.38 26.25
N THR A 783 -15.82 2.74 26.09
CA THR A 783 -14.67 2.95 26.99
C THR A 783 -13.83 4.15 26.60
N ASP A 784 -13.74 4.47 25.31
CA ASP A 784 -12.79 5.45 24.81
C ASP A 784 -13.47 6.80 24.57
N MET A 785 -14.78 6.80 24.30
CA MET A 785 -15.54 8.01 23.94
C MET A 785 -16.75 8.26 24.84
N GLY A 786 -17.09 7.30 25.72
CA GLY A 786 -18.25 7.39 26.60
C GLY A 786 -19.60 7.30 25.88
N VAL A 787 -19.64 6.83 24.63
CA VAL A 787 -20.87 6.74 23.81
C VAL A 787 -21.49 5.35 23.98
N LEU A 788 -22.75 5.30 24.40
CA LEU A 788 -23.43 4.03 24.66
C LEU A 788 -24.25 3.54 23.46
N SER A 789 -24.41 2.22 23.36
CA SER A 789 -25.13 1.55 22.26
C SER A 789 -26.06 0.46 22.78
N SER A 790 -26.81 -0.18 21.88
CA SER A 790 -27.63 -1.35 22.20
C SER A 790 -26.81 -2.55 22.67
N VAL A 791 -25.52 -2.63 22.31
CA VAL A 791 -24.59 -3.72 22.70
C VAL A 791 -24.06 -3.48 24.10
N TYR A 792 -23.67 -2.25 24.42
CA TYR A 792 -23.25 -1.85 25.77
C TYR A 792 -23.98 -0.57 26.19
N SER A 793 -25.00 -0.75 27.02
CA SER A 793 -25.91 0.34 27.47
C SER A 793 -25.57 0.89 28.86
N THR A 794 -24.41 0.54 29.40
CA THR A 794 -23.92 1.01 30.71
C THR A 794 -22.51 1.57 30.53
N PRO A 795 -22.14 2.71 31.13
CA PRO A 795 -20.79 3.25 31.01
C PRO A 795 -19.74 2.33 31.65
N ASP A 796 -18.46 2.54 31.32
CA ASP A 796 -17.40 2.02 32.19
C ASP A 796 -17.37 2.86 33.46
N CYS A 797 -17.44 2.20 34.61
CA CYS A 797 -17.62 2.88 35.88
C CYS A 797 -17.12 2.02 37.03
N GLY A 798 -16.22 2.58 37.85
CA GLY A 798 -15.75 1.93 39.06
C GLY A 798 -16.85 1.80 40.12
N SER A 799 -16.76 0.79 40.99
CA SER A 799 -17.76 0.55 42.05
C SER A 799 -17.90 1.68 43.09
N SER A 800 -16.92 2.57 43.15
CA SER A 800 -16.87 3.76 44.02
C SER A 800 -16.96 5.06 43.24
N GLN A 801 -17.25 5.00 41.94
CA GLN A 801 -17.38 6.14 41.05
C GLN A 801 -18.86 6.48 40.83
N GLY A 802 -19.19 7.78 40.86
CA GLY A 802 -20.58 8.25 40.78
C GLY A 802 -20.87 9.21 39.63
N ASN A 803 -19.87 9.56 38.82
CA ASN A 803 -19.93 10.60 37.80
C ASN A 803 -19.83 10.06 36.36
N CYS A 804 -20.07 8.76 36.13
CA CYS A 804 -19.90 8.10 34.83
C CYS A 804 -21.03 8.38 33.82
N GLY A 805 -22.09 9.06 34.24
CA GLY A 805 -23.27 9.32 33.41
C GLY A 805 -24.36 8.25 33.53
N PRO A 806 -25.50 8.45 32.85
CA PRO A 806 -26.64 7.54 32.90
C PRO A 806 -26.42 6.27 32.06
N ASN A 807 -27.29 5.28 32.28
CA ASN A 807 -27.41 4.11 31.40
C ASN A 807 -28.39 4.40 30.26
N GLY A 808 -28.24 3.69 29.14
CA GLY A 808 -29.14 3.75 27.98
C GLY A 808 -28.38 3.65 26.65
N ALA A 809 -29.04 3.19 25.60
CA ALA A 809 -28.46 3.23 24.26
C ALA A 809 -28.66 4.62 23.65
N GLU A 810 -27.58 5.28 23.21
CA GLU A 810 -27.59 6.65 22.70
C GLU A 810 -27.31 6.69 21.19
N LEU A 811 -26.35 5.87 20.73
CA LEU A 811 -26.10 5.65 19.32
C LEU A 811 -27.17 4.72 18.74
N SER A 812 -27.71 5.10 17.57
CA SER A 812 -28.71 4.27 16.90
C SER A 812 -28.07 2.99 16.35
N ASP A 813 -28.86 1.91 16.26
CA ASP A 813 -28.37 0.66 15.65
C ASP A 813 -27.97 0.83 14.19
N ALA A 814 -28.60 1.76 13.48
CA ALA A 814 -28.27 2.09 12.10
C ALA A 814 -26.89 2.77 11.99
N ASP A 815 -26.61 3.76 12.85
CA ASP A 815 -25.30 4.44 12.86
C ASP A 815 -24.18 3.49 13.30
N LEU A 816 -24.44 2.65 14.31
CA LEU A 816 -23.50 1.60 14.71
C LEU A 816 -23.25 0.61 13.57
N ALA A 817 -24.30 0.16 12.88
CA ALA A 817 -24.16 -0.74 11.74
C ALA A 817 -23.38 -0.09 10.58
N ASN A 818 -23.59 1.20 10.30
CA ASN A 818 -22.83 1.92 9.29
C ASN A 818 -21.35 2.04 9.67
N LEU A 819 -21.03 2.35 10.94
CA LEU A 819 -19.65 2.38 11.44
C LEU A 819 -18.96 1.00 11.34
N VAL A 820 -19.70 -0.08 11.64
CA VAL A 820 -19.21 -1.46 11.44
C VAL A 820 -18.98 -1.74 9.96
N ILE A 821 -19.87 -1.32 9.05
CA ILE A 821 -19.66 -1.47 7.59
C ILE A 821 -18.43 -0.73 7.12
N TYR A 822 -18.24 0.52 7.56
CA TYR A 822 -17.06 1.31 7.23
C TYR A 822 -15.78 0.56 7.61
N THR A 823 -15.67 0.16 8.88
CA THR A 823 -14.48 -0.55 9.39
C THR A 823 -14.31 -1.95 8.80
N SER A 824 -15.39 -2.62 8.40
CA SER A 824 -15.34 -3.94 7.75
C SER A 824 -14.82 -3.89 6.32
N LEU A 825 -15.13 -2.81 5.59
CA LEU A 825 -14.88 -2.69 4.14
C LEU A 825 -13.81 -1.65 3.78
N LEU A 826 -12.99 -1.24 4.76
CA LEU A 826 -11.75 -0.51 4.49
C LEU A 826 -10.80 -1.41 3.68
N GLY A 827 -10.47 -0.96 2.48
CA GLY A 827 -9.65 -1.70 1.52
C GLY A 827 -8.24 -1.95 2.04
N VAL A 828 -7.72 -3.14 1.74
CA VAL A 828 -6.33 -3.53 2.06
C VAL A 828 -5.44 -3.11 0.90
N GLN A 829 -4.30 -2.49 1.20
CA GLN A 829 -3.34 -2.11 0.18
C GLN A 829 -2.64 -3.34 -0.42
N PRO A 830 -2.25 -3.32 -1.70
CA PRO A 830 -1.50 -4.41 -2.29
C PRO A 830 -0.06 -4.45 -1.79
N GLN A 831 0.57 -5.62 -1.91
CA GLN A 831 2.00 -5.74 -1.72
C GLN A 831 2.73 -4.99 -2.85
N THR A 832 3.54 -4.00 -2.47
CA THR A 832 4.33 -3.21 -3.43
C THR A 832 5.68 -3.86 -3.72
N PHE A 833 6.23 -3.71 -4.93
CA PHE A 833 7.55 -4.29 -5.29
C PHE A 833 7.60 -5.83 -5.18
N HIS A 834 6.48 -6.52 -5.43
CA HIS A 834 6.40 -7.97 -5.30
C HIS A 834 7.29 -8.75 -6.30
N ASP A 835 7.67 -8.14 -7.43
CA ASP A 835 8.60 -8.72 -8.41
C ASP A 835 10.09 -8.49 -8.08
N ASP A 836 10.37 -7.59 -7.13
CA ASP A 836 11.75 -7.25 -6.73
C ASP A 836 12.44 -8.47 -6.09
N ALA A 837 13.65 -8.78 -6.56
CA ALA A 837 14.40 -9.96 -6.12
C ALA A 837 14.76 -9.89 -4.62
N GLN A 838 15.03 -8.69 -4.09
CA GLN A 838 15.32 -8.49 -2.68
C GLN A 838 14.06 -8.69 -1.82
N VAL A 839 12.88 -8.26 -2.29
CA VAL A 839 11.59 -8.48 -1.60
C VAL A 839 11.26 -9.98 -1.55
N ARG A 840 11.42 -10.70 -2.66
CA ARG A 840 11.21 -12.16 -2.71
C ARG A 840 12.17 -12.91 -1.78
N SER A 841 13.46 -12.58 -1.84
CA SER A 841 14.46 -13.13 -0.91
C SER A 841 14.10 -12.83 0.56
N GLY A 842 13.53 -11.65 0.84
CA GLY A 842 13.06 -11.29 2.17
C GLY A 842 11.90 -12.15 2.68
N ALA A 843 10.97 -12.55 1.79
CA ALA A 843 9.90 -13.48 2.10
C ALA A 843 10.45 -14.88 2.44
N ASP A 844 11.47 -15.34 1.70
CA ASP A 844 12.14 -16.62 2.00
C ASP A 844 12.86 -16.57 3.36
N VAL A 845 13.54 -15.46 3.66
CA VAL A 845 14.16 -15.22 4.97
C VAL A 845 13.09 -15.25 6.07
N PHE A 846 11.96 -14.57 5.88
CA PHE A 846 10.85 -14.52 6.84
C PHE A 846 10.33 -15.92 7.20
N GLN A 847 10.16 -16.79 6.20
CA GLN A 847 9.78 -18.18 6.43
C GLN A 847 10.88 -18.97 7.12
N ARG A 848 12.12 -18.89 6.61
CA ARG A 848 13.26 -19.69 7.10
C ARG A 848 13.64 -19.40 8.54
N ILE A 849 13.53 -18.15 9.00
CA ILE A 849 13.83 -17.81 10.40
C ILE A 849 12.65 -18.06 11.34
N GLY A 850 11.52 -18.56 10.84
CA GLY A 850 10.35 -18.95 11.65
C GLY A 850 9.43 -17.79 12.04
N CYS A 851 9.43 -16.66 11.33
CA CYS A 851 8.43 -15.62 11.57
C CYS A 851 7.02 -16.12 11.23
N ALA A 852 6.92 -16.94 10.18
CA ALA A 852 5.66 -17.49 9.67
C ALA A 852 4.96 -18.47 10.64
N SER A 853 5.64 -18.93 11.70
CA SER A 853 5.04 -19.82 12.71
C SER A 853 3.90 -19.15 13.49
N CYS A 854 3.96 -17.83 13.69
CA CYS A 854 2.87 -17.03 14.28
C CYS A 854 2.25 -16.09 13.23
N HIS A 855 3.09 -15.46 12.40
CA HIS A 855 2.65 -14.60 11.32
C HIS A 855 2.27 -15.41 10.07
N THR A 856 1.27 -16.27 10.23
CA THR A 856 0.78 -17.18 9.18
C THR A 856 0.41 -16.40 7.91
N PRO A 857 1.03 -16.70 6.75
CA PRO A 857 0.93 -15.83 5.57
C PRO A 857 -0.49 -15.64 5.05
N SER A 858 -1.32 -16.68 5.02
CA SER A 858 -2.59 -16.65 4.29
C SER A 858 -3.74 -17.39 4.97
N PHE A 859 -4.96 -16.93 4.71
CA PHE A 859 -6.20 -17.62 5.06
C PHE A 859 -7.19 -17.61 3.89
N GLN A 860 -8.15 -18.52 3.97
CA GLN A 860 -9.37 -18.48 3.17
C GLN A 860 -10.50 -17.95 4.06
N THR A 861 -11.20 -16.90 3.63
CA THR A 861 -12.38 -16.40 4.34
C THR A 861 -13.61 -17.26 4.04
N SER A 862 -14.56 -17.26 4.98
CA SER A 862 -15.72 -18.13 4.90
C SER A 862 -16.67 -17.74 3.78
N GLN A 863 -17.22 -18.74 3.09
CA GLN A 863 -18.34 -18.56 2.16
C GLN A 863 -19.65 -18.14 2.87
N PHE A 864 -19.70 -18.25 4.20
CA PHE A 864 -20.88 -17.90 5.00
C PHE A 864 -20.86 -16.46 5.54
N ALA A 865 -19.78 -15.71 5.29
CA ALA A 865 -19.70 -14.30 5.70
C ALA A 865 -20.91 -13.51 5.13
N PRO A 866 -21.52 -12.62 5.93
CA PRO A 866 -22.75 -11.94 5.52
C PRO A 866 -22.50 -10.94 4.38
N LEU A 867 -21.37 -10.23 4.39
CA LEU A 867 -20.98 -9.27 3.37
C LEU A 867 -20.41 -10.00 2.15
N ALA A 868 -20.92 -9.68 0.97
CA ALA A 868 -20.54 -10.36 -0.27
C ALA A 868 -19.07 -10.14 -0.65
N GLU A 869 -18.54 -8.97 -0.31
CA GLU A 869 -17.16 -8.54 -0.55
C GLU A 869 -16.14 -9.44 0.14
N LEU A 870 -16.51 -9.96 1.31
CA LEU A 870 -15.62 -10.68 2.22
C LEU A 870 -15.71 -12.20 2.07
N ARG A 871 -16.65 -12.71 1.27
CA ARG A 871 -16.86 -14.15 1.09
C ARG A 871 -15.79 -14.76 0.20
N SER A 872 -15.30 -15.94 0.59
CA SER A 872 -14.44 -16.80 -0.23
C SER A 872 -13.20 -16.08 -0.79
N GLN A 873 -12.60 -15.19 -0.01
CA GLN A 873 -11.36 -14.49 -0.35
C GLN A 873 -10.14 -15.28 0.12
N THR A 874 -9.16 -15.46 -0.77
CA THR A 874 -7.79 -15.82 -0.35
C THR A 874 -7.07 -14.54 0.05
N ILE A 875 -6.83 -14.39 1.35
CA ILE A 875 -6.22 -13.20 1.95
C ILE A 875 -4.82 -13.50 2.48
N ARG A 876 -3.98 -12.47 2.59
CA ARG A 876 -2.61 -12.58 3.11
C ARG A 876 -2.35 -11.61 4.27
N PRO A 877 -2.93 -11.88 5.45
CA PRO A 877 -2.84 -10.96 6.58
C PRO A 877 -1.56 -11.13 7.40
N TYR A 878 -0.80 -12.22 7.25
CA TYR A 878 0.41 -12.52 8.05
C TYR A 878 0.14 -12.50 9.56
N THR A 879 -0.82 -13.31 10.00
CA THR A 879 -1.25 -13.48 11.39
C THR A 879 -1.97 -14.81 11.49
N ASP A 880 -1.92 -15.46 12.65
CA ASP A 880 -2.76 -16.60 13.02
C ASP A 880 -3.94 -16.21 13.93
N LEU A 881 -3.98 -14.95 14.39
CA LEU A 881 -4.92 -14.42 15.39
C LEU A 881 -4.87 -15.10 16.77
N LEU A 882 -3.84 -15.91 17.05
CA LEU A 882 -3.64 -16.60 18.32
C LEU A 882 -2.89 -15.71 19.32
N LEU A 883 -2.97 -16.10 20.60
CA LEU A 883 -2.16 -15.54 21.68
C LEU A 883 -0.82 -16.27 21.78
N HIS A 884 0.25 -15.49 21.91
CA HIS A 884 1.62 -16.00 22.11
C HIS A 884 2.28 -15.29 23.29
N ASP A 885 3.04 -16.03 24.09
CA ASP A 885 3.91 -15.46 25.12
C ASP A 885 5.10 -14.75 24.46
N MET A 886 5.10 -13.42 24.53
CA MET A 886 6.16 -12.58 23.96
C MET A 886 7.30 -12.28 24.95
N GLY A 887 7.31 -12.99 26.09
CA GLY A 887 8.32 -12.92 27.13
C GLY A 887 8.19 -11.70 28.05
N SER A 888 8.99 -11.70 29.13
CA SER A 888 8.94 -10.67 30.18
C SER A 888 9.27 -9.26 29.67
N GLY A 889 9.98 -9.14 28.54
CA GLY A 889 10.30 -7.86 27.93
C GLY A 889 9.06 -7.13 27.42
N LEU A 890 8.05 -7.86 26.94
CA LEU A 890 6.79 -7.31 26.42
C LEU A 890 5.60 -7.59 27.35
N ALA A 891 5.83 -8.13 28.54
CA ALA A 891 4.78 -8.37 29.50
C ALA A 891 4.28 -7.06 30.13
N ASP A 892 2.96 -6.93 30.21
CA ASP A 892 2.30 -6.04 31.16
C ASP A 892 1.97 -6.81 32.47
N ASN A 893 1.43 -6.12 33.47
CA ASN A 893 1.01 -6.74 34.73
C ASN A 893 -0.51 -6.93 34.84
N LEU A 894 -1.23 -6.85 33.71
CA LEU A 894 -2.68 -6.99 33.61
C LEU A 894 -3.09 -7.88 32.43
N GLY A 895 -3.47 -9.11 32.76
CA GLY A 895 -4.12 -10.01 31.80
C GLY A 895 -5.49 -9.52 31.33
N GLU A 896 -6.03 -10.17 30.29
CA GLU A 896 -7.38 -9.93 29.78
C GLU A 896 -8.06 -11.26 29.45
N GLY A 897 -9.10 -11.59 30.21
CA GLY A 897 -9.75 -12.91 30.09
C GLY A 897 -8.75 -14.02 30.40
N GLN A 898 -8.51 -14.90 29.44
CA GLN A 898 -7.56 -16.02 29.54
C GLN A 898 -6.13 -15.66 29.11
N ALA A 899 -5.90 -14.45 28.58
CA ALA A 899 -4.57 -13.96 28.26
C ALA A 899 -3.88 -13.44 29.53
N SER A 900 -2.68 -13.92 29.79
CA SER A 900 -1.78 -13.41 30.82
C SER A 900 -1.19 -12.05 30.44
N GLY A 901 -0.28 -11.54 31.27
CA GLY A 901 0.39 -10.27 31.04
C GLY A 901 1.35 -10.28 29.85
N SER A 902 2.00 -11.42 29.59
CA SER A 902 3.00 -11.57 28.53
C SER A 902 2.43 -11.99 27.18
N GLU A 903 1.15 -12.32 27.14
CA GLU A 903 0.52 -12.84 25.95
C GLU A 903 -0.17 -11.77 25.12
N TRP A 904 0.13 -11.79 23.83
CA TRP A 904 -0.39 -10.85 22.85
C TRP A 904 -0.93 -11.61 21.65
N ARG A 905 -1.99 -11.07 21.05
CA ARG A 905 -2.49 -11.56 19.78
C ARG A 905 -1.49 -11.19 18.68
N THR A 906 -1.15 -12.12 17.79
CA THR A 906 -0.37 -11.82 16.60
C THR A 906 -1.09 -10.76 15.74
N PRO A 907 -0.60 -9.51 15.59
CA PRO A 907 -1.25 -8.53 14.73
C PRO A 907 -1.03 -8.87 13.25
N PRO A 908 -2.01 -8.57 12.35
CA PRO A 908 -1.76 -8.71 10.91
C PRO A 908 -0.64 -7.76 10.46
N LEU A 909 0.22 -8.21 9.54
CA LEU A 909 1.32 -7.41 9.01
C LEU A 909 0.99 -6.67 7.71
N TRP A 910 -0.19 -6.89 7.10
CA TRP A 910 -0.58 -6.08 5.95
C TRP A 910 -0.61 -4.58 6.29
N GLY A 911 -0.15 -3.73 5.39
CA GLY A 911 0.01 -2.29 5.62
C GLY A 911 1.10 -1.91 6.64
N ILE A 912 1.87 -2.85 7.21
CA ILE A 912 2.91 -2.50 8.20
C ILE A 912 3.95 -1.56 7.59
N GLY A 913 4.32 -1.78 6.32
CA GLY A 913 5.25 -0.94 5.57
C GLY A 913 4.74 0.47 5.31
N LYS A 914 3.41 0.66 5.35
CA LYS A 914 2.75 1.95 5.14
C LYS A 914 2.67 2.81 6.40
N THR A 915 3.05 2.30 7.56
CA THR A 915 3.08 3.11 8.81
C THR A 915 3.88 4.39 8.61
N ARG A 916 5.06 4.28 7.99
CA ARG A 916 5.93 5.41 7.71
C ARG A 916 5.30 6.42 6.74
N ASP A 917 4.61 5.92 5.73
CA ASP A 917 3.93 6.69 4.69
C ASP A 917 2.77 7.52 5.30
N MET A 918 2.00 6.91 6.20
CA MET A 918 0.88 7.55 6.90
C MET A 918 1.30 8.67 7.88
N HIS A 919 2.57 8.69 8.28
CA HIS A 919 3.09 9.63 9.30
C HIS A 919 4.29 10.44 8.81
N GLY A 920 4.39 10.69 7.50
CA GLY A 920 5.38 11.62 6.94
C GLY A 920 6.84 11.24 7.26
N GLY A 921 7.15 9.94 7.30
CA GLY A 921 8.49 9.44 7.59
C GLY A 921 8.70 8.88 9.00
N GLN A 922 7.73 9.03 9.91
CA GLN A 922 7.82 8.51 11.28
C GLN A 922 7.19 7.12 11.40
N GLU A 923 7.74 6.25 12.23
CA GLU A 923 7.20 4.91 12.46
C GLU A 923 7.42 4.46 13.91
N ALA A 924 6.53 3.61 14.42
CA ALA A 924 6.67 2.96 15.72
C ALA A 924 5.78 1.71 15.81
N TYR A 925 6.25 0.68 16.49
CA TYR A 925 5.65 -0.65 16.48
C TYR A 925 5.41 -1.22 17.88
N LEU A 926 4.71 -2.36 17.93
CA LEU A 926 4.26 -3.10 19.11
C LEU A 926 3.06 -2.45 19.83
N HIS A 927 2.60 -3.11 20.89
CA HIS A 927 1.36 -2.78 21.62
C HIS A 927 1.42 -1.43 22.34
N ASP A 928 2.62 -0.90 22.60
CA ASP A 928 2.82 0.37 23.29
C ASP A 928 3.63 1.40 22.48
N GLY A 929 4.02 1.04 21.25
CA GLY A 929 4.81 1.91 20.37
C GLY A 929 6.30 2.01 20.74
N ARG A 930 6.83 1.13 21.59
CA ARG A 930 8.23 1.25 22.06
C ARG A 930 9.27 1.11 20.95
N ALA A 931 9.03 0.26 19.95
CA ALA A 931 9.98 -0.04 18.89
C ALA A 931 9.98 1.07 17.83
N ARG A 932 11.14 1.66 17.56
CA ARG A 932 11.29 2.80 16.61
C ARG A 932 11.40 2.36 15.16
N THR A 933 11.73 1.10 14.92
CA THR A 933 11.87 0.53 13.58
C THR A 933 11.38 -0.92 13.57
N LEU A 934 11.21 -1.48 12.38
CA LEU A 934 10.87 -2.90 12.20
C LEU A 934 11.96 -3.81 12.79
N GLU A 935 13.23 -3.46 12.65
CA GLU A 935 14.35 -4.19 13.24
C GLU A 935 14.28 -4.19 14.78
N GLU A 936 13.95 -3.04 15.38
CA GLU A 936 13.73 -2.99 16.83
C GLU A 936 12.53 -3.84 17.24
N ALA A 937 11.45 -3.84 16.46
CA ALA A 937 10.27 -4.65 16.73
C ALA A 937 10.62 -6.15 16.72
N ILE A 938 11.39 -6.62 15.74
CA ILE A 938 11.88 -8.00 15.68
C ILE A 938 12.74 -8.31 16.91
N ARG A 939 13.65 -7.41 17.28
CA ARG A 939 14.56 -7.60 18.44
C ARG A 939 13.85 -7.60 19.79
N TRP A 940 12.62 -7.09 19.87
CA TRP A 940 11.77 -7.15 21.05
C TRP A 940 11.05 -8.49 21.22
N HIS A 941 11.03 -9.35 20.20
CA HIS A 941 10.42 -10.68 20.29
C HIS A 941 11.24 -11.55 21.28
N GLY A 942 10.65 -11.81 22.44
CA GLY A 942 11.12 -12.80 23.41
C GLY A 942 10.08 -13.92 23.55
N GLY A 943 10.20 -14.73 24.60
CA GLY A 943 9.29 -15.86 24.83
C GLY A 943 9.31 -16.82 23.63
N GLU A 944 8.13 -17.11 23.07
CA GLU A 944 7.96 -17.94 21.88
C GLU A 944 8.67 -17.34 20.65
N GLY A 945 8.76 -16.01 20.56
CA GLY A 945 9.45 -15.31 19.48
C GLY A 945 10.98 -15.27 19.59
N GLN A 946 11.57 -15.77 20.69
CA GLN A 946 13.01 -15.65 20.95
C GLN A 946 13.85 -16.36 19.89
N GLY A 947 13.43 -17.56 19.44
CA GLY A 947 14.16 -18.31 18.42
C GLY A 947 14.26 -17.58 17.08
N ALA A 948 13.18 -16.91 16.66
CA ALA A 948 13.17 -16.10 15.44
C ALA A 948 14.04 -14.84 15.58
N ASN A 949 14.01 -14.19 16.75
CA ASN A 949 14.86 -13.06 17.08
C ASN A 949 16.36 -13.44 17.04
N ASP A 950 16.74 -14.55 17.66
CA ASP A 950 18.14 -15.02 17.66
C ASP A 950 18.63 -15.31 16.24
N ARG A 951 17.81 -15.97 15.42
CA ARG A 951 18.12 -16.21 14.00
C ARG A 951 18.22 -14.91 13.21
N PHE A 952 17.32 -13.95 13.42
CA PHE A 952 17.41 -12.61 12.82
C PHE A 952 18.73 -11.91 13.17
N GLN A 953 19.15 -11.97 14.43
CA GLN A 953 20.42 -11.40 14.88
C GLN A 953 21.65 -12.13 14.34
N ALA A 954 21.50 -13.36 13.85
CA ALA A 954 22.55 -14.13 13.19
C ALA A 954 22.60 -13.92 11.65
N LEU A 955 21.56 -13.36 11.04
CA LEU A 955 21.52 -13.09 9.59
C LEU A 955 22.65 -12.16 9.12
N SER A 956 23.09 -12.32 7.88
CA SER A 956 23.96 -11.36 7.21
C SER A 956 23.28 -10.00 7.03
N ALA A 957 24.05 -8.95 6.77
CA ALA A 957 23.50 -7.62 6.50
C ALA A 957 22.54 -7.61 5.29
N GLY A 958 22.86 -8.38 4.24
CA GLY A 958 22.03 -8.51 3.04
C GLY A 958 20.69 -9.19 3.33
N GLU A 959 20.68 -10.29 4.06
CA GLU A 959 19.45 -11.00 4.44
C GLU A 959 18.56 -10.16 5.37
N ARG A 960 19.14 -9.40 6.31
CA ARG A 960 18.37 -8.46 7.14
C ARG A 960 17.74 -7.37 6.28
N ALA A 961 18.50 -6.80 5.35
CA ALA A 961 17.97 -5.80 4.43
C ALA A 961 16.86 -6.37 3.54
N ALA A 962 16.97 -7.64 3.11
CA ALA A 962 15.94 -8.33 2.35
C ALA A 962 14.66 -8.52 3.18
N LEU A 963 14.76 -9.05 4.41
CA LEU A 963 13.62 -9.21 5.31
C LEU A 963 12.89 -7.87 5.57
N ILE A 964 13.64 -6.80 5.80
CA ILE A 964 13.05 -5.48 6.04
C ILE A 964 12.42 -4.91 4.76
N ALA A 965 13.00 -5.16 3.58
CA ALA A 965 12.38 -4.80 2.31
C ALA A 965 11.05 -5.54 2.11
N PHE A 966 11.00 -6.84 2.44
CA PHE A 966 9.77 -7.61 2.43
C PHE A 966 8.72 -7.05 3.41
N LEU A 967 9.06 -6.78 4.66
CA LEU A 967 8.11 -6.19 5.61
C LEU A 967 7.62 -4.80 5.16
N ARG A 968 8.47 -4.00 4.52
CA ARG A 968 8.07 -2.71 3.94
C ARG A 968 7.20 -2.84 2.68
N SER A 969 7.26 -3.99 2.02
CA SER A 969 6.42 -4.30 0.86
C SER A 969 4.96 -4.55 1.25
N LEU A 970 4.73 -4.99 2.50
CA LEU A 970 3.42 -5.38 3.05
C LEU A 970 2.54 -4.20 3.44
#